data_AF-A0A2V9FJP3-F1
#
_entry.id   AF-A0A2V9FJP3-F1
#
_cell.length_a   1.000
_cell.length_b   1.000
_cell.length_c   1.000
_cell.angle_alpha   90.00
_cell.angle_beta   90.00
_cell.angle_gamma   90.00
#
_symmetry.space_group_name_H-M   'P 1'
#
loop_
_entity.id
_entity.type
_entity.pdbx_description
1 polymer ?
#
loop_
_entity_poly.entity_id
_entity_poly.type
_entity_poly.pdbx_seq_one_letter_code
_entity_poly.pdbx_strand_id
1 'polypeptide(L)'
;MNRQGHSVSSPLRTLCVSLLSFFSALHASSILSAVASPEDADRKSSGCISCHTSTDEPTMHSAKTVHLGCTDCHGGDASISAVGGAARNSPEYNSAKEKAHVRPRDPSFQDRSALPERAYAKWLAESAEYIKFVNPGDLRVAPETCGRSGCHAAETRAVSTSMMTHAGMLWGAALYNNGSYPVKNTRFGERYDRGGKPQSIKTFPRPTPEEIRTKGVIPELDPLFRWETSQPGNVLRVFERGGRKKAEIGNPNREEDPGKPDDKLSDRGLGTGLRTDPVFLGLQKTRLLDPVMSLPGTNDHPGDYRASGCSACHVIYANDRDPTHSGVYAPFGHSGFSASSDPTIPKNESGHPVKHAFTRSIPSSQCMVCHIHPGTNMVTTYFGLTWWDNESDGDKMYPKEQRNPTEEQRYQSFERNPEGAAVRGLWSDEKFLEKVGSPEFNKQLKTTQFADFHSHGWVFRAVFHHDRQGNWLDKDGQQIAFDDPDRFSKAVHLADIHLEKGMQCNDCHFAEDNHGNGKIYGEPRAAIEIDCLDCHGSIRKRAALITSGPAAPEGGRHLDLLRTPWGLRRFEWRGDKLFQRSMSEENKEWEIVQTIDTITPGNVHFSEKSLRAKLMNKDGVVSSQLPSGDASLAHANSSMTCYACHTSWTPTCFGCHLQMTANARKPMLHNEGLLTKNYTSYNFQVLRDDIYMLGVDGTVTGHRIAPARSSCAVLVSS
;
A
#
# COMPACT_ATOMS: atom_id res chain seq x y z
N MET A 1 19.02 -30.84 58.33
CA MET A 1 19.36 -30.98 59.77
C MET A 1 19.29 -29.60 60.42
N ASN A 2 18.34 -29.46 61.36
CA ASN A 2 18.28 -28.59 62.56
C ASN A 2 19.21 -27.36 62.68
N ARG A 3 18.60 -26.16 62.87
CA ARG A 3 18.51 -25.36 64.14
C ARG A 3 19.75 -24.47 64.36
N GLN A 4 19.74 -23.24 64.88
CA GLN A 4 18.92 -22.33 65.71
C GLN A 4 19.52 -20.91 65.45
N GLY A 5 18.95 -19.73 65.72
CA GLY A 5 17.92 -19.30 66.66
C GLY A 5 18.43 -18.10 67.49
N HIS A 6 17.91 -16.90 67.21
CA HIS A 6 17.60 -15.74 68.10
C HIS A 6 18.67 -14.93 68.89
N SER A 7 18.64 -13.58 68.73
CA SER A 7 18.09 -12.56 69.69
C SER A 7 17.99 -11.18 68.97
N VAL A 8 16.88 -10.40 68.91
CA VAL A 8 16.11 -9.62 69.92
C VAL A 8 17.00 -8.47 70.50
N SER A 9 16.71 -7.14 70.49
CA SER A 9 15.49 -6.29 70.41
C SER A 9 15.88 -4.78 70.33
N SER A 10 15.26 -3.94 69.46
CA SER A 10 14.31 -2.82 69.79
C SER A 10 14.93 -1.42 70.07
N PRO A 11 14.20 -0.28 70.05
CA PRO A 11 13.49 0.34 68.92
C PRO A 11 13.77 1.86 68.80
N LEU A 12 13.84 2.43 67.59
CA LEU A 12 13.51 3.85 67.37
C LEU A 12 13.46 4.11 65.86
N ARG A 13 12.27 4.02 65.24
CA ARG A 13 11.95 4.61 63.92
C ARG A 13 10.49 4.29 63.55
N THR A 14 9.55 5.01 64.16
CA THR A 14 8.14 5.02 63.70
C THR A 14 7.64 6.44 63.59
N LEU A 15 8.35 7.29 62.84
CA LEU A 15 7.87 8.65 62.54
C LEU A 15 8.30 9.23 61.17
N CYS A 16 8.76 8.41 60.23
CA CYS A 16 9.16 8.88 58.88
C CYS A 16 8.42 8.24 57.69
N VAL A 17 7.42 7.39 57.91
CA VAL A 17 6.75 6.65 56.80
C VAL A 17 5.45 7.32 56.33
N SER A 18 4.91 8.30 57.04
CA SER A 18 3.66 8.97 56.66
C SER A 18 3.82 10.16 55.68
N LEU A 19 5.02 10.71 55.50
CA LEU A 19 5.27 11.83 54.57
C LEU A 19 5.63 11.39 53.14
N LEU A 20 6.24 10.20 52.96
CA LEU A 20 6.62 9.68 51.64
C LEU A 20 5.42 9.13 50.83
N SER A 21 4.36 8.69 51.50
CA SER A 21 3.12 8.23 50.84
C SER A 21 2.29 9.39 50.29
N PHE A 22 2.40 10.59 50.88
CA PHE A 22 1.70 11.79 50.40
C PHE A 22 2.38 12.41 49.17
N PHE A 23 3.72 12.41 49.12
CA PHE A 23 4.47 12.89 47.94
C PHE A 23 4.36 11.96 46.72
N SER A 24 4.16 10.66 46.96
CA SER A 24 3.94 9.68 45.89
C SER A 24 2.51 9.77 45.30
N ALA A 25 1.52 10.17 46.11
CA ALA A 25 0.16 10.43 45.63
C ALA A 25 0.07 11.73 44.80
N LEU A 26 0.83 12.78 45.17
CA LEU A 26 0.91 14.04 44.40
C LEU A 26 1.70 13.90 43.09
N HIS A 27 2.66 12.98 43.00
CA HIS A 27 3.32 12.63 41.73
C HIS A 27 2.48 11.68 40.85
N ALA A 28 1.59 10.87 41.45
CA ALA A 28 0.63 10.08 40.68
C ALA A 28 -0.53 10.93 40.11
N SER A 29 -0.86 12.06 40.74
CA SER A 29 -1.86 13.01 40.22
C SER A 29 -1.33 13.97 39.15
N SER A 30 -0.01 14.06 38.93
CA SER A 30 0.59 14.89 37.87
C SER A 30 0.91 14.11 36.59
N ILE A 31 0.68 12.79 36.57
CA ILE A 31 0.83 11.92 35.38
C ILE A 31 -0.54 11.63 34.71
N LEU A 32 -1.62 12.25 35.21
CA LEU A 32 -3.00 12.05 34.73
C LEU A 32 -3.64 13.30 34.07
N SER A 33 -2.85 14.30 33.64
CA SER A 33 -3.36 15.42 32.83
C SER A 33 -2.58 15.59 31.52
N ALA A 34 -2.83 14.69 30.57
CA ALA A 34 -2.45 14.90 29.17
C ALA A 34 -3.69 14.93 28.25
N VAL A 35 -4.87 15.19 28.82
CA VAL A 35 -6.04 15.62 28.05
C VAL A 35 -6.07 17.13 28.18
N ALA A 36 -5.77 17.85 27.10
CA ALA A 36 -5.92 19.30 27.09
C ALA A 36 -7.37 19.65 27.46
N SER A 37 -7.59 20.71 28.24
CA SER A 37 -8.96 21.15 28.49
C SER A 37 -9.57 21.69 27.20
N PRO A 38 -10.91 21.70 27.06
CA PRO A 38 -11.58 22.33 25.93
C PRO A 38 -11.09 23.77 25.69
N GLU A 39 -10.89 24.55 26.77
CA GLU A 39 -10.40 25.94 26.68
C GLU A 39 -8.98 26.02 26.09
N ASP A 40 -8.11 25.07 26.44
CA ASP A 40 -6.77 24.99 25.87
C ASP A 40 -6.79 24.62 24.38
N ALA A 41 -7.70 23.73 23.96
CA ALA A 41 -7.89 23.37 22.56
C ALA A 41 -8.41 24.57 21.74
N ASP A 42 -9.36 25.33 22.28
CA ASP A 42 -9.89 26.55 21.65
C ASP A 42 -8.79 27.61 21.50
N ARG A 43 -8.00 27.86 22.55
CA ARG A 43 -6.87 28.80 22.51
C ARG A 43 -5.83 28.39 21.47
N LYS A 44 -5.59 27.10 21.29
CA LYS A 44 -4.67 26.56 20.29
C LYS A 44 -5.24 26.51 18.86
N SER A 45 -6.47 26.98 18.68
CA SER A 45 -7.18 27.00 17.40
C SER A 45 -7.69 28.40 17.02
N SER A 46 -7.77 29.33 17.97
CA SER A 46 -8.46 30.62 17.81
C SER A 46 -7.99 31.43 16.59
N GLY A 47 -6.68 31.52 16.37
CA GLY A 47 -6.11 32.20 15.21
C GLY A 47 -6.47 31.51 13.90
N CYS A 48 -6.33 30.19 13.84
CA CYS A 48 -6.65 29.38 12.67
C CYS A 48 -8.14 29.51 12.28
N ILE A 49 -9.03 29.42 13.27
CA ILE A 49 -10.49 29.48 13.07
C ILE A 49 -10.93 30.87 12.58
N SER A 50 -10.17 31.94 12.83
CA SER A 50 -10.50 33.27 12.27
C SER A 50 -10.47 33.30 10.73
N CYS A 51 -9.71 32.41 10.10
CA CYS A 51 -9.64 32.25 8.64
C CYS A 51 -10.43 31.04 8.14
N HIS A 52 -10.29 29.90 8.82
CA HIS A 52 -10.88 28.62 8.40
C HIS A 52 -12.36 28.52 8.78
N THR A 53 -12.80 29.16 9.86
CA THR A 53 -14.21 29.31 10.33
C THR A 53 -14.99 28.02 10.64
N SER A 54 -14.96 27.01 9.78
CA SER A 54 -15.62 25.71 9.93
C SER A 54 -14.71 24.56 9.47
N THR A 55 -14.86 23.42 10.11
CA THR A 55 -14.17 22.16 9.77
C THR A 55 -15.07 20.98 10.14
N ASP A 56 -14.88 19.84 9.48
CA ASP A 56 -15.77 18.68 9.60
C ASP A 56 -15.68 18.04 10.98
N GLU A 57 -14.46 17.70 11.40
CA GLU A 57 -14.15 17.26 12.75
C GLU A 57 -12.96 18.08 13.27
N PRO A 58 -13.16 19.00 14.24
CA PRO A 58 -12.11 19.91 14.73
C PRO A 58 -10.85 19.19 15.21
N THR A 59 -11.01 18.02 15.83
CA THR A 59 -9.89 17.21 16.32
C THR A 59 -9.56 16.04 15.39
N MET A 60 -10.20 15.95 14.21
CA MET A 60 -10.23 14.79 13.31
C MET A 60 -10.87 13.51 13.89
N HIS A 61 -11.11 13.44 15.20
CA HIS A 61 -11.67 12.26 15.85
C HIS A 61 -13.18 12.41 15.99
N SER A 62 -13.93 11.46 15.43
CA SER A 62 -15.39 11.41 15.61
C SER A 62 -15.79 11.16 17.07
N ALA A 63 -14.93 10.48 17.83
CA ALA A 63 -15.06 10.34 19.27
C ALA A 63 -14.83 11.70 19.94
N LYS A 64 -15.89 12.31 20.45
CA LYS A 64 -15.89 13.65 21.09
C LYS A 64 -15.15 13.72 22.44
N THR A 65 -14.35 12.70 22.75
CA THR A 65 -13.55 12.58 23.97
C THR A 65 -12.11 13.09 23.80
N VAL A 66 -11.70 13.38 22.57
CA VAL A 66 -10.36 13.92 22.27
C VAL A 66 -10.46 15.44 22.17
N HIS A 67 -9.64 16.15 22.97
CA HIS A 67 -9.55 17.61 22.97
C HIS A 67 -8.15 18.02 22.47
N LEU A 68 -8.08 18.49 21.23
CA LEU A 68 -6.87 18.95 20.55
C LEU A 68 -7.17 20.25 19.82
N GLY A 69 -6.25 21.21 19.85
CA GLY A 69 -6.33 22.39 18.99
C GLY A 69 -5.65 22.19 17.65
N CYS A 70 -5.92 23.06 16.67
CA CYS A 70 -5.31 23.00 15.34
C CYS A 70 -3.77 22.90 15.41
N THR A 71 -3.15 23.72 16.26
CA THR A 71 -1.69 23.77 16.42
C THR A 71 -1.09 22.57 17.18
N ASP A 72 -1.89 21.76 17.88
CA ASP A 72 -1.38 20.53 18.51
C ASP A 72 -0.91 19.52 17.45
N CYS A 73 -1.67 19.44 16.35
CA CYS A 73 -1.38 18.59 15.20
C CYS A 73 -0.52 19.33 14.18
N HIS A 74 -0.97 20.49 13.69
CA HIS A 74 -0.35 21.17 12.55
C HIS A 74 0.83 22.09 12.93
N GLY A 75 0.96 22.50 14.20
CA GLY A 75 1.83 23.63 14.52
C GLY A 75 1.31 24.93 13.90
N GLY A 76 2.21 25.84 13.47
CA GLY A 76 1.84 27.20 13.08
C GLY A 76 1.60 28.11 14.30
N ASP A 77 1.10 29.33 14.07
CA ASP A 77 0.88 30.32 15.12
C ASP A 77 -0.62 30.65 15.31
N ALA A 78 -1.23 30.06 16.35
CA ALA A 78 -2.63 30.31 16.72
C ALA A 78 -2.87 31.68 17.37
N SER A 79 -1.83 32.47 17.66
CA SER A 79 -1.99 33.82 18.20
C SER A 79 -2.29 34.86 17.11
N ILE A 80 -2.05 34.51 15.85
CA ILE A 80 -2.33 35.37 14.70
C ILE A 80 -3.75 35.11 14.21
N SER A 81 -4.58 36.16 14.20
CA SER A 81 -5.95 36.12 13.68
C SER A 81 -6.11 37.09 12.50
N ALA A 82 -6.94 36.72 11.53
CA ALA A 82 -7.46 37.69 10.57
C ALA A 82 -8.40 38.68 11.29
N VAL A 83 -8.44 39.92 10.78
CA VAL A 83 -9.38 40.94 11.27
C VAL A 83 -10.80 40.45 11.01
N GLY A 84 -11.68 40.58 12.00
CA GLY A 84 -13.07 40.15 11.88
C GLY A 84 -13.76 40.77 10.66
N GLY A 85 -14.25 39.92 9.75
CA GLY A 85 -14.90 40.36 8.51
C GLY A 85 -13.96 40.73 7.36
N ALA A 86 -12.64 40.52 7.49
CA ALA A 86 -11.71 40.70 6.37
C ALA A 86 -12.11 39.78 5.20
N ALA A 87 -12.21 40.37 4.00
CA ALA A 87 -12.50 39.62 2.80
C ALA A 87 -11.37 38.62 2.50
N ARG A 88 -11.71 37.43 2.01
CA ARG A 88 -10.73 36.45 1.55
C ARG A 88 -9.82 37.10 0.50
N ASN A 89 -8.52 36.87 0.63
CA ASN A 89 -7.47 37.45 -0.22
C ASN A 89 -7.25 38.98 -0.08
N SER A 90 -7.83 39.65 0.93
CA SER A 90 -7.44 41.03 1.23
C SER A 90 -5.98 41.10 1.71
N PRO A 91 -5.31 42.26 1.61
CA PRO A 91 -3.94 42.42 2.13
C PRO A 91 -3.82 42.02 3.61
N GLU A 92 -4.81 42.33 4.44
CA GLU A 92 -4.86 41.99 5.86
C GLU A 92 -5.04 40.49 6.08
N TYR A 93 -5.95 39.85 5.33
CA TYR A 93 -6.16 38.40 5.38
C TYR A 93 -4.90 37.65 4.97
N ASN A 94 -4.28 38.07 3.86
CA ASN A 94 -3.04 37.49 3.39
C ASN A 94 -1.94 37.68 4.43
N SER A 95 -1.74 38.89 4.96
CA SER A 95 -0.73 39.12 6.00
C SER A 95 -0.93 38.22 7.23
N ALA A 96 -2.17 38.00 7.67
CA ALA A 96 -2.46 37.06 8.76
C ALA A 96 -2.08 35.62 8.39
N LYS A 97 -2.50 35.15 7.20
CA LYS A 97 -2.13 33.84 6.65
C LYS A 97 -0.62 33.66 6.60
N GLU A 98 0.12 34.65 6.09
CA GLU A 98 1.57 34.60 5.94
C GLU A 98 2.31 34.47 7.28
N LYS A 99 1.78 35.11 8.33
CA LYS A 99 2.35 35.07 9.69
C LYS A 99 1.95 33.80 10.45
N ALA A 100 0.75 33.29 10.23
CA ALA A 100 0.23 32.10 10.90
C ALA A 100 0.77 30.79 10.31
N HIS A 101 0.93 30.73 8.97
CA HIS A 101 1.31 29.52 8.25
C HIS A 101 2.82 29.28 8.29
N VAL A 102 3.21 28.00 8.42
CA VAL A 102 4.59 27.60 8.20
C VAL A 102 4.88 27.63 6.69
N ARG A 103 5.98 28.25 6.29
CA ARG A 103 6.36 28.37 4.88
C ARG A 103 7.18 27.16 4.40
N PRO A 104 6.95 26.67 3.17
CA PRO A 104 7.81 25.67 2.56
C PRO A 104 9.16 26.27 2.17
N ARG A 105 10.17 25.41 2.03
CA ARG A 105 11.48 25.75 1.48
C ARG A 105 11.46 25.80 -0.04
N ASP A 106 10.77 24.86 -0.68
CA ASP A 106 10.62 24.80 -2.13
C ASP A 106 9.54 25.83 -2.58
N PRO A 107 9.90 26.81 -3.43
CA PRO A 107 8.95 27.79 -3.94
C PRO A 107 7.76 27.17 -4.67
N SER A 108 7.92 26.00 -5.30
CA SER A 108 6.82 25.30 -5.99
C SER A 108 5.74 24.76 -5.05
N PHE A 109 5.98 24.77 -3.73
CA PHE A 109 5.01 24.37 -2.72
C PHE A 109 4.24 25.56 -2.13
N GLN A 110 4.61 26.79 -2.50
CA GLN A 110 3.94 28.01 -2.04
C GLN A 110 2.56 28.18 -2.69
N ASP A 111 1.70 28.94 -2.03
CA ASP A 111 0.40 29.40 -2.53
C ASP A 111 -0.55 28.32 -3.05
N ARG A 112 -0.55 27.15 -2.40
CA ARG A 112 -1.40 26.00 -2.72
C ARG A 112 -2.15 25.51 -1.49
N SER A 113 -3.34 24.93 -1.69
CA SER A 113 -4.13 24.27 -0.63
C SER A 113 -4.01 22.74 -0.65
N ALA A 114 -3.76 22.14 -1.82
CA ALA A 114 -3.51 20.72 -1.97
C ALA A 114 -2.04 20.33 -1.67
N LEU A 115 -1.77 19.03 -1.51
CA LEU A 115 -0.39 18.52 -1.50
C LEU A 115 0.24 18.59 -2.90
N PRO A 116 1.56 18.84 -3.01
CA PRO A 116 2.25 18.94 -4.30
C PRO A 116 2.10 17.66 -5.11
N GLU A 117 1.74 17.83 -6.37
CA GLU A 117 1.86 16.75 -7.36
C GLU A 117 3.32 16.32 -7.48
N ARG A 118 3.56 15.01 -7.60
CA ARG A 118 4.88 14.45 -7.91
C ARG A 118 5.98 15.02 -6.98
N ALA A 119 5.69 15.10 -5.69
CA ALA A 119 6.58 15.74 -4.72
C ALA A 119 7.90 14.98 -4.53
N TYR A 120 7.83 13.64 -4.42
CA TYR A 120 9.00 12.75 -4.34
C TYR A 120 10.09 13.25 -3.37
N ALA A 121 11.35 13.24 -3.77
CA ALA A 121 12.46 13.71 -2.95
C ALA A 121 12.38 15.20 -2.52
N LYS A 122 11.62 16.06 -3.22
CA LYS A 122 11.40 17.44 -2.75
C LYS A 122 10.62 17.46 -1.43
N TRP A 123 9.71 16.51 -1.23
CA TRP A 123 9.02 16.33 0.05
C TRP A 123 10.02 16.08 1.19
N LEU A 124 11.07 15.30 0.94
CA LEU A 124 12.11 14.99 1.93
C LEU A 124 12.96 16.21 2.27
N ALA A 125 13.22 17.10 1.30
CA ALA A 125 14.01 18.32 1.49
C ALA A 125 13.29 19.39 2.34
N GLU A 126 11.97 19.29 2.48
CA GLU A 126 11.17 20.21 3.29
C GLU A 126 11.47 20.15 4.78
N SER A 127 11.16 21.25 5.47
CA SER A 127 11.24 21.31 6.93
C SER A 127 10.19 20.40 7.56
N ALA A 128 10.54 19.71 8.66
CA ALA A 128 9.58 18.90 9.40
C ALA A 128 8.41 19.75 9.92
N GLU A 129 8.65 21.03 10.19
CA GLU A 129 7.65 21.99 10.63
C GLU A 129 6.61 22.25 9.54
N TYR A 130 7.03 22.45 8.28
CA TYR A 130 6.11 22.57 7.15
C TYR A 130 5.35 21.26 6.90
N ILE A 131 6.05 20.13 6.99
CA ILE A 131 5.45 18.80 6.76
C ILE A 131 4.38 18.51 7.81
N LYS A 132 4.67 18.79 9.09
CA LYS A 132 3.68 18.73 10.16
C LYS A 132 2.50 19.66 9.90
N PHE A 133 2.77 20.86 9.38
CA PHE A 133 1.74 21.85 9.07
C PHE A 133 0.77 21.39 7.98
N VAL A 134 1.25 20.77 6.90
CA VAL A 134 0.38 20.32 5.81
C VAL A 134 -0.11 18.87 5.95
N ASN A 135 0.62 18.01 6.66
CA ASN A 135 0.27 16.62 6.91
C ASN A 135 0.83 16.13 8.26
N PRO A 136 0.09 16.29 9.37
CA PRO A 136 0.55 15.86 10.69
C PRO A 136 0.67 14.33 10.82
N GLY A 137 0.11 13.55 9.88
CA GLY A 137 0.22 12.09 9.87
C GLY A 137 1.45 11.54 9.16
N ASP A 138 2.29 12.38 8.55
CA ASP A 138 3.53 11.95 7.89
C ASP A 138 4.49 11.26 8.87
N LEU A 139 5.12 10.15 8.49
CA LEU A 139 5.92 9.33 9.41
C LEU A 139 7.14 10.04 10.00
N ARG A 140 7.60 11.15 9.41
CA ARG A 140 8.70 11.95 9.96
C ARG A 140 8.29 12.76 11.19
N VAL A 141 7.00 13.04 11.34
CA VAL A 141 6.44 13.91 12.38
C VAL A 141 5.32 13.25 13.18
N ALA A 142 4.79 12.12 12.72
CA ALA A 142 3.77 11.32 13.41
C ALA A 142 4.12 11.03 14.89
N PRO A 143 5.38 10.74 15.28
CA PRO A 143 5.74 10.58 16.70
C PRO A 143 5.46 11.82 17.56
N GLU A 144 5.48 13.02 16.96
CA GLU A 144 5.22 14.31 17.63
C GLU A 144 3.75 14.73 17.56
N THR A 145 2.89 13.99 16.87
CA THR A 145 1.47 14.31 16.68
C THR A 145 0.63 13.12 17.14
N CYS A 146 0.37 12.16 16.25
CA CYS A 146 -0.42 10.95 16.51
C CYS A 146 0.25 10.03 17.55
N GLY A 147 1.57 9.99 17.59
CA GLY A 147 2.38 9.08 18.42
C GLY A 147 2.79 9.63 19.78
N ARG A 148 2.23 10.76 20.23
CA ARG A 148 2.48 11.28 21.59
C ARG A 148 2.00 10.30 22.66
N SER A 149 2.58 10.42 23.86
CA SER A 149 2.13 9.65 25.02
C SER A 149 0.64 9.86 25.28
N GLY A 150 -0.10 8.75 25.43
CA GLY A 150 -1.57 8.77 25.57
C GLY A 150 -2.34 8.70 24.24
N CYS A 151 -1.66 8.68 23.09
CA CYS A 151 -2.25 8.54 21.77
C CYS A 151 -1.83 7.21 21.10
N HIS A 152 -1.40 7.24 19.83
CA HIS A 152 -1.11 6.08 18.97
C HIS A 152 0.39 5.77 18.85
N ALA A 153 1.12 5.77 19.97
CA ALA A 153 2.57 5.56 19.99
C ALA A 153 2.97 4.18 19.43
N ALA A 154 2.19 3.13 19.76
CA ALA A 154 2.46 1.77 19.32
C ALA A 154 2.26 1.60 17.81
N GLU A 155 1.14 2.13 17.28
CA GLU A 155 0.82 2.11 15.86
C GLU A 155 1.84 2.91 15.06
N THR A 156 2.22 4.10 15.54
CA THR A 156 3.26 4.93 14.89
C THR A 156 4.58 4.17 14.79
N ARG A 157 4.99 3.48 15.87
CA ARG A 157 6.18 2.63 15.86
C ARG A 157 6.04 1.47 14.87
N ALA A 158 4.90 0.77 14.89
CA ALA A 158 4.67 -0.37 14.01
C ALA A 158 4.74 0.02 12.53
N VAL A 159 3.98 1.05 12.14
CA VAL A 159 3.91 1.54 10.74
C VAL A 159 5.30 1.97 10.27
N SER A 160 6.09 2.60 11.13
CA SER A 160 7.44 3.07 10.76
C SER A 160 8.42 1.96 10.33
N THR A 161 8.06 0.70 10.59
CA THR A 161 8.83 -0.49 10.20
C THR A 161 8.04 -1.46 9.32
N SER A 162 6.82 -1.10 8.91
CA SER A 162 5.97 -1.94 8.07
C SER A 162 6.47 -1.98 6.62
N MET A 163 6.08 -3.02 5.89
CA MET A 163 6.47 -3.18 4.49
C MET A 163 6.00 -2.03 3.59
N MET A 164 4.85 -1.42 3.92
CA MET A 164 4.33 -0.25 3.20
C MET A 164 5.21 0.99 3.39
N THR A 165 6.01 1.04 4.45
CA THR A 165 7.01 2.10 4.66
C THR A 165 8.31 1.78 3.94
N HIS A 166 8.81 0.54 4.06
CA HIS A 166 10.18 0.24 3.67
C HIS A 166 10.38 -0.43 2.32
N ALA A 167 9.33 -0.92 1.65
CA ALA A 167 9.40 -1.48 0.30
C ALA A 167 10.44 -2.61 0.09
N GLY A 168 10.91 -3.22 1.17
CA GLY A 168 12.08 -4.11 1.16
C GLY A 168 11.87 -5.34 0.28
N MET A 169 10.62 -5.79 0.13
CA MET A 169 10.23 -6.85 -0.79
C MET A 169 10.64 -6.53 -2.24
N LEU A 170 10.34 -5.34 -2.75
CA LEU A 170 10.69 -4.98 -4.13
C LEU A 170 12.20 -4.84 -4.29
N TRP A 171 12.88 -4.11 -3.40
CA TRP A 171 14.33 -3.91 -3.47
C TRP A 171 15.08 -5.25 -3.45
N GLY A 172 14.65 -6.18 -2.59
CA GLY A 172 15.18 -7.53 -2.55
C GLY A 172 14.93 -8.29 -3.85
N ALA A 173 13.68 -8.30 -4.33
CA ALA A 173 13.33 -8.98 -5.58
C ALA A 173 14.10 -8.43 -6.78
N ALA A 174 14.16 -7.10 -6.93
CA ALA A 174 14.86 -6.45 -8.03
C ALA A 174 16.36 -6.75 -7.99
N LEU A 175 17.02 -6.60 -6.84
CA LEU A 175 18.47 -6.79 -6.75
C LEU A 175 18.89 -8.26 -6.83
N TYR A 176 18.20 -9.16 -6.12
CA TYR A 176 18.52 -10.58 -6.11
C TYR A 176 18.21 -11.24 -7.45
N ASN A 177 17.03 -11.01 -8.03
CA ASN A 177 16.64 -11.67 -9.28
C ASN A 177 17.47 -11.20 -10.48
N ASN A 178 18.10 -10.02 -10.40
CA ASN A 178 19.02 -9.50 -11.42
C ASN A 178 20.49 -9.87 -11.18
N GLY A 179 20.83 -10.43 -10.02
CA GLY A 179 22.21 -10.71 -9.63
C GLY A 179 23.00 -9.46 -9.24
N SER A 180 22.33 -8.32 -9.03
CA SER A 180 22.95 -7.07 -8.55
C SER A 180 23.33 -7.12 -7.08
N TYR A 181 22.67 -7.99 -6.29
CA TYR A 181 23.04 -8.25 -4.91
C TYR A 181 22.85 -9.74 -4.55
N PRO A 182 23.85 -10.42 -3.96
CA PRO A 182 23.90 -11.89 -3.89
C PRO A 182 23.10 -12.50 -2.72
N VAL A 183 22.14 -11.76 -2.14
CA VAL A 183 21.39 -12.20 -0.95
C VAL A 183 19.90 -12.22 -1.22
N LYS A 184 19.26 -13.37 -0.98
CA LYS A 184 17.82 -13.56 -1.19
C LYS A 184 16.96 -12.82 -0.16
N ASN A 185 17.39 -12.83 1.10
CA ASN A 185 16.76 -12.01 2.14
C ASN A 185 17.11 -10.56 1.87
N THR A 186 16.10 -9.71 1.71
CA THR A 186 16.33 -8.31 1.35
C THR A 186 17.18 -7.60 2.40
N ARG A 187 18.17 -6.83 1.91
CA ARG A 187 19.09 -6.04 2.72
C ARG A 187 18.74 -4.55 2.70
N PHE A 188 17.95 -4.12 1.72
CA PHE A 188 17.70 -2.71 1.48
C PHE A 188 16.23 -2.36 1.70
N GLY A 189 15.99 -1.15 2.19
CA GLY A 189 14.67 -0.63 2.50
C GLY A 189 14.68 0.89 2.47
N GLU A 190 13.50 1.48 2.47
CA GLU A 190 13.31 2.93 2.50
C GLU A 190 12.78 3.38 3.87
N ARG A 191 13.42 4.40 4.45
CA ARG A 191 12.91 5.09 5.64
C ARG A 191 13.66 6.39 5.81
N TYR A 192 12.97 7.41 6.30
CA TYR A 192 13.55 8.72 6.50
C TYR A 192 13.43 9.16 7.95
N ASP A 193 14.43 9.90 8.42
CA ASP A 193 14.38 10.55 9.73
C ASP A 193 13.51 11.81 9.69
N ARG A 194 13.38 12.48 10.84
CA ARG A 194 12.62 13.74 10.96
C ARG A 194 13.08 14.78 9.92
N GLY A 195 14.37 14.82 9.61
CA GLY A 195 14.96 15.75 8.65
C GLY A 195 14.88 15.30 7.19
N GLY A 196 14.20 14.18 6.89
CA GLY A 196 14.10 13.62 5.54
C GLY A 196 15.34 12.86 5.08
N LYS A 197 16.30 12.57 5.96
CA LYS A 197 17.50 11.81 5.58
C LYS A 197 17.24 10.30 5.61
N PRO A 198 17.74 9.53 4.64
CA PRO A 198 17.62 8.07 4.65
C PRO A 198 18.26 7.48 5.92
N GLN A 199 17.60 6.49 6.53
CA GLN A 199 18.10 5.81 7.73
C GLN A 199 17.84 4.31 7.71
N SER A 200 18.75 3.54 8.32
CA SER A 200 18.55 2.10 8.51
C SER A 200 17.39 1.80 9.48
N ILE A 201 16.78 0.64 9.29
CA ILE A 201 15.67 0.13 10.10
C ILE A 201 16.13 -1.15 10.78
N LYS A 202 15.88 -1.29 12.08
CA LYS A 202 16.24 -2.49 12.85
C LYS A 202 15.01 -3.09 13.50
N THR A 203 14.85 -4.40 13.38
CA THR A 203 13.86 -5.12 14.18
C THR A 203 14.35 -5.15 15.62
N PHE A 204 13.46 -4.76 16.54
CA PHE A 204 13.73 -4.76 17.98
C PHE A 204 12.65 -5.53 18.74
N PRO A 205 13.04 -6.49 19.62
CA PRO A 205 14.40 -7.02 19.80
C PRO A 205 14.94 -7.69 18.53
N ARG A 206 16.26 -7.89 18.43
CA ARG A 206 16.86 -8.55 17.26
C ARG A 206 16.26 -9.96 17.11
N PRO A 207 15.80 -10.37 15.91
CA PRO A 207 15.15 -11.66 15.73
C PRO A 207 16.12 -12.81 15.92
N THR A 208 15.61 -13.92 16.45
CA THR A 208 16.35 -15.18 16.57
C THR A 208 16.57 -15.84 15.19
N PRO A 209 17.56 -16.75 15.04
CA PRO A 209 17.73 -17.52 13.80
C PRO A 209 16.47 -18.30 13.38
N GLU A 210 15.68 -18.72 14.36
CA GLU A 210 14.42 -19.43 14.12
C GLU A 210 13.36 -18.47 13.56
N GLU A 211 13.14 -17.31 14.17
CA GLU A 211 12.20 -16.30 13.64
C GLU A 211 12.57 -15.84 12.22
N ILE A 212 13.86 -15.71 11.92
CA ILE A 212 14.32 -15.39 10.56
C ILE A 212 13.90 -16.51 9.58
N ARG A 213 14.05 -17.77 9.98
CA ARG A 213 13.79 -18.94 9.12
C ARG A 213 12.31 -19.24 8.94
N THR A 214 11.54 -19.24 10.03
CA THR A 214 10.15 -19.73 10.03
C THR A 214 9.10 -18.63 10.07
N LYS A 215 9.47 -17.40 10.43
CA LYS A 215 8.58 -16.23 10.35
C LYS A 215 9.02 -15.18 9.33
N GLY A 216 10.16 -15.36 8.66
CA GLY A 216 10.63 -14.42 7.63
C GLY A 216 11.00 -13.03 8.18
N VAL A 217 11.27 -12.92 9.48
CA VAL A 217 11.61 -11.64 10.13
C VAL A 217 13.02 -11.22 9.75
N ILE A 218 13.18 -9.97 9.30
CA ILE A 218 14.48 -9.41 8.91
C ILE A 218 15.13 -8.68 10.08
N PRO A 219 16.43 -8.89 10.35
CA PRO A 219 17.12 -8.16 11.41
C PRO A 219 17.25 -6.66 11.17
N GLU A 220 17.61 -6.26 9.94
CA GLU A 220 17.92 -4.89 9.59
C GLU A 220 17.84 -4.64 8.08
N LEU A 221 17.39 -3.45 7.70
CA LEU A 221 17.46 -2.91 6.34
C LEU A 221 18.28 -1.62 6.32
N ASP A 222 19.12 -1.46 5.31
CA ASP A 222 19.84 -0.21 5.03
C ASP A 222 19.17 0.57 3.89
N PRO A 223 19.34 1.90 3.85
CA PRO A 223 19.04 2.67 2.65
C PRO A 223 19.84 2.13 1.46
N LEU A 224 19.26 2.26 0.25
CA LEU A 224 20.04 2.06 -0.97
C LEU A 224 21.24 3.03 -0.95
N PHE A 225 22.43 2.49 -1.19
CA PHE A 225 23.59 3.34 -1.39
C PHE A 225 23.51 4.05 -2.75
N ARG A 226 24.28 5.12 -2.90
CA ARG A 226 24.37 5.88 -4.13
C ARG A 226 24.77 4.99 -5.31
N TRP A 227 23.99 5.01 -6.37
CA TRP A 227 24.21 4.13 -7.53
C TRP A 227 25.59 4.36 -8.17
N GLU A 228 26.20 5.55 -8.02
CA GLU A 228 27.54 5.85 -8.53
C GLU A 228 28.64 4.97 -7.91
N THR A 229 28.41 4.41 -6.72
CA THR A 229 29.37 3.51 -6.05
C THR A 229 29.07 2.03 -6.32
N SER A 230 28.04 1.72 -7.10
CA SER A 230 27.71 0.34 -7.48
C SER A 230 28.68 -0.19 -8.53
N GLN A 231 28.73 -1.52 -8.67
CA GLN A 231 29.37 -2.21 -9.79
C GLN A 231 28.36 -3.21 -10.37
N PRO A 232 28.29 -3.39 -11.71
CA PRO A 232 27.37 -4.35 -12.31
C PRO A 232 27.57 -5.76 -11.75
N GLY A 233 26.54 -6.31 -11.09
CA GLY A 233 26.58 -7.68 -10.56
C GLY A 233 26.41 -8.75 -11.64
N ASN A 234 25.76 -8.39 -12.76
CA ASN A 234 25.53 -9.28 -13.90
C ASN A 234 25.83 -8.60 -15.25
N VAL A 235 27.03 -8.84 -15.78
CA VAL A 235 27.50 -8.26 -17.05
C VAL A 235 26.79 -8.82 -18.30
N LEU A 236 25.97 -9.86 -18.17
CA LEU A 236 25.25 -10.49 -19.29
C LEU A 236 23.82 -9.97 -19.47
N ARG A 237 23.31 -9.21 -18.49
CA ARG A 237 21.94 -8.67 -18.52
C ARG A 237 21.85 -7.22 -18.98
N VAL A 238 23.00 -6.57 -19.19
CA VAL A 238 23.09 -5.23 -19.78
C VAL A 238 23.27 -5.39 -21.28
N PHE A 239 22.20 -5.17 -22.04
CA PHE A 239 22.24 -5.15 -23.50
C PHE A 239 22.40 -3.71 -23.96
N GLU A 240 23.33 -3.46 -24.89
CA GLU A 240 23.53 -2.16 -25.53
C GLU A 240 23.82 -2.37 -27.01
N ARG A 241 23.58 -1.35 -27.84
CA ARG A 241 24.06 -1.36 -29.23
C ARG A 241 25.60 -1.45 -29.23
N GLY A 242 26.19 -2.33 -30.02
CA GLY A 242 27.65 -2.41 -30.19
C GLY A 242 28.26 -1.09 -30.65
N GLY A 243 29.52 -0.81 -30.33
CA GLY A 243 30.16 0.49 -30.54
C GLY A 243 31.65 0.48 -30.82
N ARG A 244 32.20 1.68 -30.99
CA ARG A 244 33.65 1.92 -31.09
C ARG A 244 34.26 1.94 -29.69
N LYS A 245 35.59 1.90 -29.63
CA LYS A 245 36.33 1.96 -28.35
C LYS A 245 36.00 3.26 -27.61
N LYS A 246 35.66 3.15 -26.33
CA LYS A 246 35.35 4.31 -25.48
C LYS A 246 36.60 5.14 -25.18
N ALA A 247 36.43 6.46 -25.03
CA ALA A 247 37.46 7.34 -24.51
C ALA A 247 37.72 7.06 -23.02
N GLU A 248 38.99 7.08 -22.59
CA GLU A 248 39.33 6.95 -21.17
C GLU A 248 39.44 8.35 -20.53
N ILE A 249 39.21 8.45 -19.22
CA ILE A 249 39.40 9.73 -18.51
C ILE A 249 40.85 10.18 -18.68
N GLY A 250 41.02 11.36 -19.29
CA GLY A 250 42.34 11.91 -19.62
C GLY A 250 42.92 11.44 -20.95
N ASN A 251 42.24 10.58 -21.71
CA ASN A 251 42.67 10.08 -23.02
C ASN A 251 41.48 10.03 -24.01
N PRO A 252 41.19 11.14 -24.72
CA PRO A 252 40.05 11.25 -25.61
C PRO A 252 40.21 10.36 -26.86
N ASN A 253 39.12 9.75 -27.30
CA ASN A 253 39.10 9.03 -28.58
C ASN A 253 38.94 10.04 -29.73
N ARG A 254 39.90 10.06 -30.66
CA ARG A 254 39.89 10.95 -31.84
C ARG A 254 38.78 10.61 -32.85
N GLU A 255 38.24 9.40 -32.80
CA GLU A 255 37.18 8.92 -33.70
C GLU A 255 35.77 9.13 -33.13
N GLU A 256 35.66 9.81 -31.99
CA GLU A 256 34.41 10.11 -31.30
C GLU A 256 33.71 11.34 -31.92
N ASP A 257 32.40 11.23 -32.14
CA ASP A 257 31.62 12.33 -32.71
C ASP A 257 31.48 13.47 -31.67
N PRO A 258 31.81 14.73 -32.03
CA PRO A 258 31.69 15.86 -31.11
C PRO A 258 30.28 16.00 -30.54
N GLY A 259 30.18 15.99 -29.20
CA GLY A 259 28.90 16.10 -28.49
C GLY A 259 28.02 14.84 -28.53
N LYS A 260 28.50 13.75 -29.14
CA LYS A 260 27.85 12.43 -29.18
C LYS A 260 28.84 11.34 -28.76
N PRO A 261 29.33 11.36 -27.52
CA PRO A 261 30.27 10.35 -27.07
C PRO A 261 29.67 8.95 -27.21
N ASP A 262 30.45 7.98 -27.70
CA ASP A 262 30.01 6.59 -27.84
C ASP A 262 30.13 5.88 -26.47
N ASP A 263 29.44 6.48 -25.50
CA ASP A 263 29.57 6.24 -24.06
C ASP A 263 28.71 5.02 -23.66
N LYS A 264 29.19 3.84 -24.04
CA LYS A 264 28.58 2.53 -23.76
C LYS A 264 29.09 1.93 -22.45
N LEU A 265 28.30 1.07 -21.82
CA LEU A 265 28.67 0.28 -20.64
C LEU A 265 29.71 -0.84 -20.94
N SER A 266 29.95 -1.28 -22.17
CA SER A 266 30.93 -2.38 -22.46
C SER A 266 31.82 -2.13 -23.70
N ASP A 267 33.15 -2.32 -23.67
CA ASP A 267 33.91 -3.59 -23.65
C ASP A 267 33.51 -4.61 -22.55
N ARG A 268 33.03 -5.81 -22.94
CA ARG A 268 32.52 -6.84 -22.01
C ARG A 268 33.57 -7.26 -20.96
N GLY A 269 33.32 -7.02 -19.66
CA GLY A 269 34.22 -7.38 -18.55
C GLY A 269 33.90 -6.69 -17.21
N LEU A 270 34.57 -7.08 -16.11
CA LEU A 270 34.57 -6.35 -14.83
C LEU A 270 35.79 -5.40 -14.81
N GLY A 271 35.67 -4.15 -14.36
CA GLY A 271 36.81 -3.21 -14.37
C GLY A 271 36.51 -1.78 -13.91
N THR A 272 37.57 -0.95 -13.76
CA THR A 272 37.56 0.40 -13.15
C THR A 272 37.02 1.53 -14.03
N GLY A 273 36.37 1.22 -15.16
CA GLY A 273 35.85 2.21 -16.12
C GLY A 273 34.63 3.01 -15.64
N LEU A 274 34.46 3.20 -14.32
CA LEU A 274 33.33 3.87 -13.66
C LEU A 274 31.96 3.32 -14.07
N ARG A 275 31.85 2.00 -14.19
CA ARG A 275 30.60 1.31 -14.50
C ARG A 275 29.72 1.29 -13.26
N THR A 276 28.42 1.51 -13.45
CA THR A 276 27.41 1.44 -12.38
C THR A 276 26.37 0.39 -12.72
N ASP A 277 25.85 -0.29 -11.71
CA ASP A 277 24.77 -1.24 -11.88
C ASP A 277 23.45 -0.51 -12.25
N PRO A 278 22.88 -0.78 -13.44
CA PRO A 278 21.67 -0.11 -13.88
C PRO A 278 20.45 -0.45 -13.04
N VAL A 279 20.46 -1.56 -12.29
CA VAL A 279 19.36 -1.90 -11.37
C VAL A 279 19.36 -0.93 -10.21
N PHE A 280 20.51 -0.68 -9.56
CA PHE A 280 20.60 0.31 -8.47
C PHE A 280 20.18 1.71 -8.90
N LEU A 281 20.61 2.13 -10.10
CA LEU A 281 20.20 3.40 -10.69
C LEU A 281 18.70 3.44 -11.00
N GLY A 282 18.16 2.35 -11.56
CA GLY A 282 16.75 2.18 -11.84
C GLY A 282 15.90 2.35 -10.59
N LEU A 283 16.17 1.58 -9.53
CA LEU A 283 15.37 1.62 -8.29
C LEU A 283 15.27 3.01 -7.66
N GLN A 284 16.21 3.92 -7.93
CA GLN A 284 16.20 5.27 -7.40
C GLN A 284 15.40 6.27 -8.27
N LYS A 285 14.96 5.86 -9.46
CA LYS A 285 14.32 6.72 -10.48
C LYS A 285 13.00 6.18 -11.02
N THR A 286 12.77 4.89 -10.86
CA THR A 286 11.66 4.16 -11.43
C THR A 286 10.46 4.26 -10.50
N ARG A 287 9.26 4.55 -11.00
CA ARG A 287 8.01 4.55 -10.20
C ARG A 287 7.43 3.13 -9.98
N LEU A 288 8.24 2.21 -9.46
CA LEU A 288 7.97 0.75 -9.53
C LEU A 288 7.24 0.25 -8.28
N LEU A 289 7.47 0.89 -7.14
CA LEU A 289 6.74 0.68 -5.88
C LEU A 289 6.67 2.02 -5.14
N ASP A 290 6.27 3.08 -5.85
CA ASP A 290 6.45 4.45 -5.37
C ASP A 290 5.22 5.31 -5.68
N PRO A 291 4.90 6.28 -4.80
CA PRO A 291 5.62 6.57 -3.56
C PRO A 291 5.27 5.58 -2.43
N VAL A 292 6.22 5.26 -1.54
CA VAL A 292 5.95 4.50 -0.31
C VAL A 292 5.29 5.37 0.76
N MET A 293 4.89 4.80 1.90
CA MET A 293 4.16 5.55 2.96
C MET A 293 4.92 6.76 3.53
N SER A 294 6.23 6.86 3.35
CA SER A 294 6.99 8.04 3.76
C SER A 294 6.78 9.28 2.87
N LEU A 295 6.12 9.10 1.73
CA LEU A 295 5.92 10.12 0.70
C LEU A 295 4.43 10.19 0.31
N PRO A 296 3.89 11.38 -0.01
CA PRO A 296 2.53 11.49 -0.51
C PRO A 296 2.40 10.80 -1.86
N GLY A 297 1.17 10.52 -2.31
CA GLY A 297 0.93 10.01 -3.65
C GLY A 297 1.39 11.01 -4.72
N THR A 298 1.33 10.61 -5.99
CA THR A 298 1.66 11.56 -7.06
C THR A 298 0.58 12.61 -7.25
N ASN A 299 -0.67 12.31 -6.84
CA ASN A 299 -1.79 13.26 -6.75
C ASN A 299 -2.11 13.96 -8.08
N ASP A 300 -1.81 13.31 -9.20
CA ASP A 300 -1.81 13.92 -10.54
C ASP A 300 -2.68 13.17 -11.56
N HIS A 301 -3.44 12.17 -11.12
CA HIS A 301 -4.36 11.41 -11.96
C HIS A 301 -5.67 11.16 -11.22
N PRO A 302 -6.80 11.02 -11.96
CA PRO A 302 -8.05 10.54 -11.39
C PRO A 302 -7.85 9.18 -10.71
N GLY A 303 -8.27 9.08 -9.44
CA GLY A 303 -8.05 7.88 -8.64
C GLY A 303 -6.64 7.66 -8.10
N ASP A 304 -5.77 8.69 -8.10
CA ASP A 304 -4.40 8.60 -7.58
C ASP A 304 -4.11 9.64 -6.48
N TYR A 305 -5.05 9.80 -5.54
CA TYR A 305 -4.94 10.81 -4.49
C TYR A 305 -4.73 10.21 -3.09
N ARG A 306 -3.66 10.63 -2.43
CA ARG A 306 -3.39 10.33 -1.02
C ARG A 306 -2.30 11.23 -0.42
N ALA A 307 -2.34 11.36 0.90
CA ALA A 307 -1.24 11.92 1.69
C ALA A 307 -0.16 10.84 1.99
N SER A 308 0.78 11.17 2.88
CA SER A 308 1.79 10.24 3.44
C SER A 308 1.42 9.81 4.86
N GLY A 309 2.09 8.74 5.34
CA GLY A 309 1.98 8.21 6.69
C GLY A 309 0.55 7.82 7.07
N CYS A 310 0.17 8.01 8.33
CA CYS A 310 -1.15 7.62 8.82
C CYS A 310 -2.30 8.23 7.99
N SER A 311 -2.11 9.47 7.50
CA SER A 311 -3.10 10.17 6.69
C SER A 311 -3.33 9.53 5.32
N ALA A 312 -2.38 8.74 4.80
CA ALA A 312 -2.53 8.07 3.50
C ALA A 312 -3.70 7.06 3.47
N CYS A 313 -4.09 6.54 4.64
CA CYS A 313 -5.18 5.58 4.77
C CYS A 313 -6.35 6.14 5.60
N HIS A 314 -6.06 6.92 6.65
CA HIS A 314 -7.09 7.38 7.58
C HIS A 314 -7.80 8.67 7.14
N VAL A 315 -7.30 9.38 6.12
CA VAL A 315 -7.96 10.55 5.54
C VAL A 315 -8.33 10.22 4.09
N ILE A 316 -9.62 10.12 3.82
CA ILE A 316 -10.12 9.54 2.57
C ILE A 316 -10.16 10.59 1.46
N TYR A 317 -9.67 10.20 0.30
CA TYR A 317 -9.79 10.95 -0.94
C TYR A 317 -10.84 10.30 -1.86
N ALA A 318 -11.43 11.11 -2.74
CA ALA A 318 -12.33 10.62 -3.78
C ALA A 318 -11.49 9.99 -4.90
N ASN A 319 -11.42 8.66 -4.94
CA ASN A 319 -10.51 7.90 -5.82
C ASN A 319 -11.19 6.95 -6.81
N ASP A 320 -12.49 6.66 -6.69
CA ASP A 320 -13.17 5.72 -7.58
C ASP A 320 -14.70 5.89 -7.48
N ARG A 321 -15.39 5.94 -8.63
CA ARG A 321 -16.85 6.02 -8.76
C ARG A 321 -17.55 4.67 -8.55
N ASP A 322 -16.84 3.55 -8.59
CA ASP A 322 -17.43 2.23 -8.42
C ASP A 322 -17.79 1.95 -6.94
N PRO A 323 -19.08 1.72 -6.61
CA PRO A 323 -19.50 1.45 -5.23
C PRO A 323 -18.93 0.14 -4.68
N THR A 324 -18.51 -0.82 -5.53
CA THR A 324 -17.90 -2.06 -5.07
C THR A 324 -16.53 -1.82 -4.42
N HIS A 325 -15.74 -0.85 -4.92
CA HIS A 325 -14.43 -0.51 -4.38
C HIS A 325 -14.45 0.66 -3.38
N SER A 326 -15.38 1.60 -3.56
CA SER A 326 -15.46 2.85 -2.78
C SER A 326 -16.53 2.87 -1.69
N GLY A 327 -17.48 1.94 -1.70
CA GLY A 327 -18.59 1.91 -0.75
C GLY A 327 -19.29 3.26 -0.62
N VAL A 328 -19.42 3.76 0.61
CA VAL A 328 -20.08 5.05 0.92
C VAL A 328 -19.38 6.28 0.31
N TYR A 329 -18.15 6.14 -0.19
CA TYR A 329 -17.40 7.26 -0.78
C TYR A 329 -17.59 7.38 -2.30
N ALA A 330 -18.19 6.39 -2.96
CA ALA A 330 -18.43 6.41 -4.41
C ALA A 330 -19.14 7.68 -4.92
N PRO A 331 -20.12 8.28 -4.21
CA PRO A 331 -20.76 9.52 -4.65
C PRO A 331 -19.82 10.73 -4.75
N PHE A 332 -18.64 10.71 -4.10
CA PHE A 332 -17.64 11.78 -4.23
C PHE A 332 -16.79 11.65 -5.51
N GLY A 333 -16.89 10.52 -6.20
CA GLY A 333 -16.20 10.24 -7.46
C GLY A 333 -14.71 9.92 -7.31
N HIS A 334 -13.93 10.33 -8.31
CA HIS A 334 -12.51 9.96 -8.46
C HIS A 334 -11.58 11.14 -8.75
N SER A 335 -12.08 12.38 -8.65
CA SER A 335 -11.34 13.59 -9.03
C SER A 335 -10.55 14.23 -7.88
N GLY A 336 -10.56 13.65 -6.68
CA GLY A 336 -9.89 14.23 -5.51
C GLY A 336 -10.45 15.60 -5.09
N PHE A 337 -11.73 15.88 -5.37
CA PHE A 337 -12.40 17.10 -4.94
C PHE A 337 -12.84 17.01 -3.49
N SER A 338 -12.72 18.11 -2.76
CA SER A 338 -13.13 18.17 -1.36
C SER A 338 -14.63 18.35 -1.21
N ALA A 339 -15.21 17.64 -0.25
CA ALA A 339 -16.55 17.88 0.30
C ALA A 339 -16.48 18.46 1.73
N SER A 340 -15.31 18.97 2.14
CA SER A 340 -15.11 19.52 3.47
C SER A 340 -15.95 20.76 3.68
N SER A 341 -16.37 21.01 4.92
CA SER A 341 -17.02 22.24 5.35
C SER A 341 -16.09 23.46 5.44
N ASP A 342 -14.77 23.30 5.29
CA ASP A 342 -13.84 24.43 5.30
C ASP A 342 -14.00 25.30 4.04
N PRO A 343 -14.37 26.59 4.16
CA PRO A 343 -14.57 27.51 3.04
C PRO A 343 -13.26 27.92 2.37
N THR A 344 -12.11 27.74 3.02
CA THR A 344 -10.80 28.05 2.44
C THR A 344 -10.34 26.98 1.46
N ILE A 345 -10.92 25.78 1.51
CA ILE A 345 -10.60 24.66 0.60
C ILE A 345 -11.50 24.72 -0.65
N PRO A 346 -10.93 24.86 -1.85
CA PRO A 346 -11.70 24.83 -3.10
C PRO A 346 -12.41 23.49 -3.30
N LYS A 347 -13.63 23.53 -3.85
CA LYS A 347 -14.47 22.32 -4.09
C LYS A 347 -14.38 21.79 -5.52
N ASN A 348 -13.62 22.48 -6.36
CA ASN A 348 -13.41 22.20 -7.78
C ASN A 348 -11.92 22.09 -8.14
N GLU A 349 -11.07 21.87 -7.12
CA GLU A 349 -9.63 21.64 -7.27
C GLU A 349 -9.31 20.25 -6.73
N SER A 350 -8.59 19.46 -7.53
CA SER A 350 -8.15 18.11 -7.19
C SER A 350 -7.09 18.09 -6.07
N GLY A 351 -6.76 16.91 -5.56
CA GLY A 351 -5.73 16.76 -4.54
C GLY A 351 -6.14 17.13 -3.12
N HIS A 352 -7.44 17.14 -2.83
CA HIS A 352 -7.98 17.39 -1.49
C HIS A 352 -8.72 16.17 -0.93
N PRO A 353 -8.63 15.91 0.38
CA PRO A 353 -9.44 14.88 1.01
C PRO A 353 -10.93 15.26 0.97
N VAL A 354 -11.78 14.23 1.01
CA VAL A 354 -13.23 14.38 1.03
C VAL A 354 -13.66 15.22 2.24
N LYS A 355 -13.08 14.95 3.42
CA LYS A 355 -13.35 15.66 4.68
C LYS A 355 -12.09 15.76 5.54
N HIS A 356 -12.08 16.73 6.43
CA HIS A 356 -11.15 16.81 7.56
C HIS A 356 -11.63 15.90 8.70
N ALA A 357 -11.48 14.58 8.53
CA ALA A 357 -11.78 13.59 9.56
C ALA A 357 -10.95 12.32 9.39
N PHE A 358 -10.56 11.69 10.51
CA PHE A 358 -9.99 10.34 10.50
C PHE A 358 -11.10 9.28 10.49
N THR A 359 -10.85 8.19 9.77
CA THR A 359 -11.78 7.07 9.72
C THR A 359 -11.10 5.72 9.87
N ARG A 360 -11.87 4.74 10.38
CA ARG A 360 -11.55 3.30 10.32
C ARG A 360 -12.32 2.59 9.20
N SER A 361 -13.28 3.27 8.57
CA SER A 361 -14.05 2.83 7.41
C SER A 361 -13.31 3.24 6.14
N ILE A 362 -12.25 2.50 5.83
CA ILE A 362 -11.32 2.77 4.73
C ILE A 362 -11.80 1.94 3.52
N PRO A 363 -12.16 2.58 2.39
CA PRO A 363 -12.56 1.86 1.19
C PRO A 363 -11.36 1.19 0.52
N SER A 364 -11.61 0.10 -0.22
CA SER A 364 -10.56 -0.61 -0.95
C SER A 364 -9.94 0.26 -2.05
N SER A 365 -10.68 1.22 -2.59
CA SER A 365 -10.15 2.24 -3.52
C SER A 365 -9.03 3.08 -2.91
N GLN A 366 -9.01 3.31 -1.59
CA GLN A 366 -7.89 3.99 -0.93
C GLN A 366 -6.63 3.11 -0.88
N CYS A 367 -6.79 1.80 -0.69
CA CYS A 367 -5.68 0.84 -0.73
C CYS A 367 -5.13 0.70 -2.15
N MET A 368 -6.03 0.75 -3.14
CA MET A 368 -5.70 0.57 -4.54
C MET A 368 -4.64 1.56 -5.02
N VAL A 369 -4.65 2.81 -4.53
CA VAL A 369 -3.65 3.85 -4.88
C VAL A 369 -2.19 3.38 -4.71
N CYS A 370 -1.91 2.47 -3.76
CA CYS A 370 -0.56 1.91 -3.56
C CYS A 370 -0.44 0.45 -4.02
N HIS A 371 -1.52 -0.32 -3.94
CA HIS A 371 -1.54 -1.76 -4.23
C HIS A 371 -1.79 -2.07 -5.72
N ILE A 372 -1.27 -1.22 -6.60
CA ILE A 372 -1.35 -1.35 -8.05
C ILE A 372 -0.12 -2.00 -8.68
N HIS A 373 0.97 -2.29 -7.96
CA HIS A 373 2.25 -2.66 -8.60
C HIS A 373 2.44 -4.16 -8.82
N PRO A 374 3.16 -4.59 -9.89
CA PRO A 374 3.35 -5.99 -10.26
C PRO A 374 3.89 -6.82 -9.08
N GLY A 375 3.12 -7.81 -8.63
CA GLY A 375 3.33 -8.36 -7.28
C GLY A 375 2.43 -9.55 -6.95
N THR A 376 2.73 -10.26 -5.85
CA THR A 376 1.75 -11.12 -5.16
C THR A 376 0.73 -10.28 -4.37
N ASN A 377 0.75 -8.95 -4.51
CA ASN A 377 0.14 -7.99 -3.58
C ASN A 377 -0.76 -6.98 -4.29
N MET A 378 -1.22 -7.35 -5.48
CA MET A 378 -2.03 -6.45 -6.31
C MET A 378 -3.45 -6.57 -5.82
N VAL A 379 -4.00 -5.49 -5.27
CA VAL A 379 -5.43 -5.44 -4.92
C VAL A 379 -6.28 -5.69 -6.17
N THR A 380 -5.74 -5.43 -7.37
CA THR A 380 -6.39 -5.75 -8.64
C THR A 380 -6.91 -7.18 -8.71
N THR A 381 -6.24 -8.18 -8.12
CA THR A 381 -6.72 -9.58 -8.18
C THR A 381 -7.98 -9.78 -7.35
N TYR A 382 -8.08 -9.10 -6.21
CA TYR A 382 -9.30 -9.07 -5.40
C TYR A 382 -10.45 -8.42 -6.17
N PHE A 383 -10.16 -7.40 -6.97
CA PHE A 383 -11.11 -6.73 -7.87
C PHE A 383 -11.40 -7.49 -9.17
N GLY A 384 -10.70 -8.59 -9.48
CA GLY A 384 -10.81 -9.25 -10.78
C GLY A 384 -10.33 -8.36 -11.94
N LEU A 385 -9.32 -7.53 -11.69
CA LEU A 385 -8.74 -6.57 -12.62
C LEU A 385 -7.25 -6.89 -12.87
N THR A 386 -6.77 -6.55 -14.06
CA THR A 386 -5.34 -6.56 -14.43
C THR A 386 -5.02 -5.34 -15.29
N TRP A 387 -3.76 -5.07 -15.60
CA TRP A 387 -3.42 -3.98 -16.53
C TRP A 387 -4.03 -4.26 -17.90
N TRP A 388 -4.43 -3.19 -18.56
CA TRP A 388 -4.79 -3.27 -19.96
C TRP A 388 -3.59 -3.74 -20.80
N ASP A 389 -3.88 -4.56 -21.80
CA ASP A 389 -2.89 -5.18 -22.69
C ASP A 389 -2.38 -4.23 -23.78
N ASN A 390 -2.89 -3.00 -23.82
CA ASN A 390 -2.63 -1.97 -24.83
C ASN A 390 -3.12 -2.33 -26.24
N GLU A 391 -3.99 -3.33 -26.37
CA GLU A 391 -4.47 -3.88 -27.65
C GLU A 391 -6.00 -3.94 -27.71
N SER A 392 -6.63 -4.50 -26.68
CA SER A 392 -8.08 -4.69 -26.58
C SER A 392 -8.81 -3.36 -26.68
N ASP A 393 -9.77 -3.26 -27.60
CA ASP A 393 -10.50 -2.02 -27.95
C ASP A 393 -9.58 -0.82 -28.26
N GLY A 394 -8.40 -1.09 -28.84
CA GLY A 394 -7.38 -0.07 -29.14
C GLY A 394 -7.86 1.08 -30.05
N ASP A 395 -8.88 0.89 -30.89
CA ASP A 395 -9.45 1.96 -31.71
C ASP A 395 -10.10 3.09 -30.88
N LYS A 396 -10.41 2.82 -29.60
CA LYS A 396 -10.90 3.82 -28.63
C LYS A 396 -9.79 4.50 -27.84
N MET A 397 -8.61 3.87 -27.78
CA MET A 397 -7.51 4.25 -26.90
C MET A 397 -6.34 4.91 -27.66
N TYR A 398 -6.25 4.70 -28.96
CA TYR A 398 -5.25 5.33 -29.83
C TYR A 398 -5.88 6.37 -30.76
N PRO A 399 -5.13 7.42 -31.12
CA PRO A 399 -5.57 8.37 -32.15
C PRO A 399 -5.69 7.69 -33.53
N LYS A 400 -6.63 8.16 -34.36
CA LYS A 400 -6.80 7.66 -35.74
C LYS A 400 -5.54 7.80 -36.60
N GLU A 401 -4.74 8.83 -36.33
CA GLU A 401 -3.44 9.06 -36.96
C GLU A 401 -2.33 8.83 -35.95
N GLN A 402 -1.31 8.07 -36.34
CA GLN A 402 -0.19 7.73 -35.47
C GLN A 402 0.56 8.99 -35.02
N ARG A 403 0.78 9.10 -33.71
CA ARG A 403 1.65 10.13 -33.13
C ARG A 403 3.12 9.74 -33.25
N ASN A 404 3.96 10.68 -33.69
CA ASN A 404 5.41 10.56 -33.69
C ASN A 404 6.00 11.58 -32.70
N PRO A 405 5.99 11.26 -31.38
CA PRO A 405 6.33 12.24 -30.35
C PRO A 405 7.81 12.62 -30.38
N THR A 406 8.07 13.91 -30.21
CA THR A 406 9.39 14.47 -29.92
C THR A 406 9.92 14.00 -28.56
N GLU A 407 11.22 14.15 -28.30
CA GLU A 407 11.81 13.81 -27.01
C GLU A 407 11.22 14.63 -25.85
N GLU A 408 10.87 15.90 -26.09
CA GLU A 408 10.19 16.72 -25.08
C GLU A 408 8.80 16.15 -24.75
N GLN A 409 8.02 15.78 -25.76
CA GLN A 409 6.71 15.15 -25.53
C GLN A 409 6.83 13.80 -24.81
N ARG A 410 7.86 13.00 -25.12
CA ARG A 410 8.16 11.77 -24.38
C ARG A 410 8.50 12.07 -22.92
N TYR A 411 9.35 13.07 -22.68
CA TYR A 411 9.73 13.48 -21.34
C TYR A 411 8.49 13.86 -20.51
N GLN A 412 7.64 14.73 -21.06
CA GLN A 412 6.42 15.20 -20.39
C GLN A 412 5.43 14.06 -20.12
N SER A 413 5.24 13.16 -21.09
CA SER A 413 4.40 11.96 -20.89
C SER A 413 4.94 11.08 -19.76
N PHE A 414 6.25 10.82 -19.75
CA PHE A 414 6.89 9.92 -18.80
C PHE A 414 7.01 10.46 -17.38
N GLU A 415 6.91 11.78 -17.18
CA GLU A 415 6.76 12.34 -15.83
C GLU A 415 5.44 11.92 -15.18
N ARG A 416 4.36 11.84 -15.97
CA ARG A 416 3.00 11.54 -15.50
C ARG A 416 2.69 10.05 -15.53
N ASN A 417 2.98 9.40 -16.65
CA ASN A 417 2.75 7.99 -16.84
C ASN A 417 4.06 7.30 -17.27
N PRO A 418 4.64 6.42 -16.42
CA PRO A 418 5.93 5.83 -16.71
C PRO A 418 5.87 4.69 -17.76
N GLU A 419 4.67 4.39 -18.27
CA GLU A 419 4.41 3.43 -19.35
C GLU A 419 4.89 3.96 -20.72
N GLY A 420 5.70 3.18 -21.42
CA GLY A 420 6.32 3.54 -22.71
C GLY A 420 5.32 3.80 -23.83
N ALA A 421 4.16 3.12 -23.82
CA ALA A 421 3.13 3.29 -24.85
C ALA A 421 2.27 4.55 -24.66
N ALA A 422 2.19 5.10 -23.45
CA ALA A 422 1.31 6.22 -23.11
C ALA A 422 1.52 7.44 -24.01
N VAL A 423 2.77 7.75 -24.37
CA VAL A 423 3.12 8.89 -25.23
C VAL A 423 2.48 8.82 -26.63
N ARG A 424 2.10 7.61 -27.08
CA ARG A 424 1.40 7.40 -28.36
C ARG A 424 -0.11 7.25 -28.18
N GLY A 425 -0.55 6.91 -26.98
CA GLY A 425 -1.94 6.71 -26.59
C GLY A 425 -2.70 7.99 -26.27
N LEU A 426 -4.03 7.90 -26.24
CA LEU A 426 -4.90 8.97 -25.75
C LEU A 426 -4.85 9.11 -24.22
N TRP A 427 -4.50 8.04 -23.50
CA TRP A 427 -4.39 8.01 -22.04
C TRP A 427 -3.15 8.72 -21.48
N SER A 428 -2.31 9.33 -22.33
CA SER A 428 -1.35 10.35 -21.88
C SER A 428 -2.02 11.66 -21.46
N ASP A 429 -3.29 11.88 -21.85
CA ASP A 429 -4.09 13.04 -21.49
C ASP A 429 -4.97 12.75 -20.28
N GLU A 430 -4.89 13.61 -19.27
CA GLU A 430 -5.62 13.48 -18.01
C GLU A 430 -7.15 13.57 -18.20
N LYS A 431 -7.62 14.45 -19.09
CA LYS A 431 -9.06 14.59 -19.37
C LYS A 431 -9.63 13.42 -20.14
N PHE A 432 -8.79 12.69 -20.88
CA PHE A 432 -9.16 11.41 -21.44
C PHE A 432 -9.32 10.38 -20.33
N LEU A 433 -8.34 10.27 -19.42
CA LEU A 433 -8.39 9.37 -18.26
C LEU A 433 -9.61 9.62 -17.36
N GLU A 434 -10.05 10.86 -17.14
CA GLU A 434 -11.29 11.17 -16.39
C GLU A 434 -12.55 10.42 -16.91
N LYS A 435 -12.53 10.05 -18.19
CA LYS A 435 -13.64 9.35 -18.86
C LYS A 435 -13.42 7.85 -18.94
N VAL A 436 -12.17 7.38 -18.95
CA VAL A 436 -11.87 5.95 -19.01
C VAL A 436 -12.46 5.28 -17.77
N GLY A 437 -13.07 4.11 -17.96
CA GLY A 437 -13.78 3.39 -16.89
C GLY A 437 -15.19 3.90 -16.55
N SER A 438 -15.61 5.06 -17.08
CA SER A 438 -16.99 5.52 -16.88
C SER A 438 -17.99 4.59 -17.59
N PRO A 439 -19.25 4.49 -17.12
CA PRO A 439 -20.29 3.71 -17.80
C PRO A 439 -20.46 4.09 -19.27
N GLU A 440 -20.35 5.37 -19.61
CA GLU A 440 -20.48 5.89 -20.98
C GLU A 440 -19.29 5.49 -21.86
N PHE A 441 -18.08 5.44 -21.31
CA PHE A 441 -16.90 4.96 -22.02
C PHE A 441 -16.95 3.46 -22.22
N ASN A 442 -17.21 2.71 -21.15
CA ASN A 442 -17.28 1.25 -21.16
C ASN A 442 -18.39 0.69 -22.06
N LYS A 443 -19.49 1.43 -22.27
CA LYS A 443 -20.55 1.07 -23.23
C LYS A 443 -20.07 1.03 -24.69
N GLN A 444 -18.95 1.67 -25.00
CA GLN A 444 -18.40 1.72 -26.37
C GLN A 444 -17.44 0.55 -26.67
N LEU A 445 -17.06 -0.20 -25.64
CA LEU A 445 -16.08 -1.29 -25.71
C LEU A 445 -16.77 -2.60 -26.07
N LYS A 446 -16.06 -3.48 -26.78
CA LYS A 446 -16.56 -4.78 -27.23
C LYS A 446 -15.83 -5.96 -26.61
N THR A 447 -14.58 -5.76 -26.21
CA THR A 447 -13.69 -6.85 -25.76
C THR A 447 -13.31 -6.75 -24.30
N THR A 448 -13.51 -5.59 -23.66
CA THR A 448 -13.14 -5.40 -22.27
C THR A 448 -13.98 -4.35 -21.53
N GLN A 449 -13.75 -4.21 -20.23
CA GLN A 449 -14.29 -3.14 -19.38
C GLN A 449 -13.14 -2.54 -18.58
N PHE A 450 -12.98 -1.23 -18.61
CA PHE A 450 -11.94 -0.54 -17.87
C PHE A 450 -12.38 -0.15 -16.46
N ALA A 451 -11.42 -0.12 -15.55
CA ALA A 451 -11.59 0.43 -14.21
C ALA A 451 -11.53 1.96 -14.20
N ASP A 452 -12.06 2.57 -13.15
CA ASP A 452 -12.24 4.01 -12.99
C ASP A 452 -11.02 4.77 -12.42
N PHE A 453 -10.11 4.02 -11.79
CA PHE A 453 -8.92 4.54 -11.15
C PHE A 453 -7.71 4.42 -12.08
N HIS A 454 -6.84 5.43 -12.04
CA HIS A 454 -5.69 5.55 -12.95
C HIS A 454 -4.41 5.89 -12.20
N SER A 455 -4.12 5.19 -11.12
CA SER A 455 -2.84 5.34 -10.42
C SER A 455 -1.68 5.11 -11.39
N HIS A 456 -0.67 5.99 -11.37
CA HIS A 456 0.41 6.07 -12.39
C HIS A 456 -0.05 6.43 -13.82
N GLY A 457 -1.29 6.87 -14.01
CA GLY A 457 -1.90 7.04 -15.33
C GLY A 457 -2.16 5.72 -16.06
N TRP A 458 -2.05 4.58 -15.37
CA TRP A 458 -2.27 3.26 -15.95
C TRP A 458 -3.76 2.97 -16.14
N VAL A 459 -4.04 2.09 -17.09
CA VAL A 459 -5.39 1.60 -17.37
C VAL A 459 -5.48 0.14 -16.93
N PHE A 460 -6.54 -0.20 -16.23
CA PHE A 460 -6.82 -1.55 -15.76
C PHE A 460 -8.10 -2.06 -16.40
N ARG A 461 -8.13 -3.36 -16.69
CA ARG A 461 -9.25 -4.05 -17.33
C ARG A 461 -9.77 -5.20 -16.48
N ALA A 462 -11.06 -5.49 -16.63
CA ALA A 462 -11.69 -6.67 -16.04
C ALA A 462 -11.16 -7.97 -16.65
N VAL A 463 -11.09 -9.01 -15.80
CA VAL A 463 -10.73 -10.38 -16.16
C VAL A 463 -11.99 -11.24 -16.11
N PHE A 464 -12.33 -11.86 -17.24
CA PHE A 464 -13.52 -12.69 -17.37
C PHE A 464 -13.15 -14.18 -17.51
N HIS A 465 -14.01 -15.06 -17.01
CA HIS A 465 -13.86 -16.50 -17.16
C HIS A 465 -13.92 -16.91 -18.63
N HIS A 466 -12.95 -17.73 -19.06
CA HIS A 466 -12.86 -18.21 -20.44
C HIS A 466 -12.54 -19.70 -20.52
N ASP A 467 -12.92 -20.34 -21.63
CA ASP A 467 -12.44 -21.67 -21.97
C ASP A 467 -10.97 -21.64 -22.46
N ARG A 468 -10.45 -22.81 -22.86
CA ARG A 468 -9.07 -22.94 -23.38
C ARG A 468 -8.86 -22.31 -24.75
N GLN A 469 -9.94 -21.95 -25.44
CA GLN A 469 -9.92 -21.27 -26.74
C GLN A 469 -10.07 -19.75 -26.60
N GLY A 470 -10.30 -19.25 -25.38
CA GLY A 470 -10.49 -17.83 -25.08
C GLY A 470 -11.94 -17.35 -25.20
N ASN A 471 -12.91 -18.25 -25.36
CA ASN A 471 -14.32 -17.86 -25.39
C ASN A 471 -14.82 -17.61 -23.97
N TRP A 472 -15.59 -16.54 -23.78
CA TRP A 472 -16.15 -16.22 -22.47
C TRP A 472 -17.23 -17.20 -22.06
N LEU A 473 -17.25 -17.49 -20.76
CA LEU A 473 -18.18 -18.43 -20.16
C LEU A 473 -19.12 -17.71 -19.19
N ASP A 474 -20.38 -18.11 -19.22
CA ASP A 474 -21.34 -17.74 -18.19
C ASP A 474 -21.15 -18.57 -16.90
N LYS A 475 -22.00 -18.30 -15.90
CA LYS A 475 -21.98 -18.99 -14.60
C LYS A 475 -22.23 -20.50 -14.70
N ASP A 476 -22.86 -20.96 -15.78
CA ASP A 476 -23.21 -22.37 -16.03
C ASP A 476 -22.14 -23.04 -16.92
N GLY A 477 -21.07 -22.32 -17.25
CA GLY A 477 -19.97 -22.77 -18.07
C GLY A 477 -20.30 -22.84 -19.56
N GLN A 478 -21.38 -22.18 -20.00
CA GLN A 478 -21.75 -22.12 -21.41
C GLN A 478 -21.05 -20.96 -22.10
N GLN A 479 -20.68 -21.19 -23.36
CA GLN A 479 -20.05 -20.17 -24.19
C GLN A 479 -21.03 -19.01 -24.46
N ILE A 480 -20.54 -17.79 -24.29
CA ILE A 480 -21.25 -16.56 -24.63
C ILE A 480 -20.87 -16.15 -26.06
N ALA A 481 -21.87 -15.84 -26.88
CA ALA A 481 -21.63 -15.35 -28.24
C ALA A 481 -20.95 -13.97 -28.22
N PHE A 482 -19.98 -13.76 -29.11
CA PHE A 482 -19.18 -12.52 -29.12
C PHE A 482 -20.01 -11.27 -29.42
N ASP A 483 -21.03 -11.40 -30.25
CA ASP A 483 -21.94 -10.34 -30.70
C ASP A 483 -23.17 -10.16 -29.80
N ASP A 484 -23.26 -10.92 -28.70
CA ASP A 484 -24.30 -10.75 -27.69
C ASP A 484 -24.18 -9.36 -27.01
N PRO A 485 -25.20 -8.49 -27.11
CA PRO A 485 -25.15 -7.15 -26.55
C PRO A 485 -25.05 -7.15 -25.01
N ASP A 486 -25.46 -8.24 -24.36
CA ASP A 486 -25.46 -8.40 -22.90
C ASP A 486 -24.28 -9.27 -22.42
N ARG A 487 -23.28 -9.53 -23.28
CA ARG A 487 -22.17 -10.45 -22.95
C ARG A 487 -21.45 -10.12 -21.64
N PHE A 488 -21.28 -8.84 -21.31
CA PHE A 488 -20.56 -8.41 -20.11
C PHE A 488 -21.34 -8.69 -18.83
N SER A 489 -22.67 -8.64 -18.87
CA SER A 489 -23.51 -8.98 -17.71
C SER A 489 -23.71 -10.49 -17.56
N LYS A 490 -23.55 -11.25 -18.66
CA LYS A 490 -23.59 -12.72 -18.67
C LYS A 490 -22.26 -13.36 -18.26
N ALA A 491 -21.14 -12.74 -18.62
CA ALA A 491 -19.81 -13.26 -18.34
C ALA A 491 -19.48 -13.23 -16.85
N VAL A 492 -18.77 -14.25 -16.38
CA VAL A 492 -18.29 -14.28 -15.00
C VAL A 492 -17.06 -13.41 -14.88
N HIS A 493 -17.19 -12.25 -14.23
CA HIS A 493 -16.06 -11.43 -13.80
C HIS A 493 -15.34 -12.14 -12.66
N LEU A 494 -14.03 -12.36 -12.79
CA LEU A 494 -13.23 -13.12 -11.82
C LEU A 494 -12.81 -12.27 -10.60
N ALA A 495 -13.73 -11.48 -10.05
CA ALA A 495 -13.54 -10.81 -8.76
C ALA A 495 -13.57 -11.82 -7.60
N ASP A 496 -13.04 -11.43 -6.44
CA ASP A 496 -13.15 -12.24 -5.23
C ASP A 496 -14.59 -12.22 -4.71
N ILE A 497 -15.07 -13.39 -4.26
CA ILE A 497 -16.43 -13.52 -3.73
C ILE A 497 -16.71 -12.60 -2.54
N HIS A 498 -15.71 -12.28 -1.71
CA HIS A 498 -15.88 -11.35 -0.59
C HIS A 498 -16.15 -9.93 -1.11
N LEU A 499 -15.48 -9.51 -2.19
CA LEU A 499 -15.75 -8.23 -2.84
C LEU A 499 -17.16 -8.21 -3.44
N GLU A 500 -17.58 -9.29 -4.11
CA GLU A 500 -18.94 -9.39 -4.67
C GLU A 500 -20.03 -9.30 -3.58
N LYS A 501 -19.74 -9.78 -2.37
CA LYS A 501 -20.60 -9.59 -1.18
C LYS A 501 -20.46 -8.21 -0.55
N GLY A 502 -19.56 -7.39 -1.09
CA GLY A 502 -19.30 -6.00 -0.75
C GLY A 502 -18.44 -5.83 0.50
N MET A 503 -17.54 -6.77 0.77
CA MET A 503 -16.46 -6.60 1.75
C MET A 503 -15.34 -5.71 1.19
N GLN A 504 -14.83 -4.82 2.02
CA GLN A 504 -13.69 -3.97 1.71
C GLN A 504 -12.40 -4.56 2.29
N CYS A 505 -11.21 -4.13 1.84
CA CYS A 505 -9.94 -4.65 2.36
C CYS A 505 -9.84 -4.59 3.90
N ASN A 506 -10.36 -3.53 4.54
CA ASN A 506 -10.38 -3.38 6.00
C ASN A 506 -11.31 -4.37 6.72
N ASP A 507 -12.18 -5.08 6.00
CA ASP A 507 -13.03 -6.18 6.50
C ASP A 507 -12.24 -7.49 6.68
N CYS A 508 -11.04 -7.62 6.12
CA CYS A 508 -10.19 -8.80 6.33
C CYS A 508 -8.78 -8.47 6.83
N HIS A 509 -8.24 -7.29 6.50
CA HIS A 509 -6.96 -6.82 7.01
C HIS A 509 -7.13 -6.07 8.33
N PHE A 510 -6.53 -6.58 9.40
CA PHE A 510 -6.65 -5.99 10.74
C PHE A 510 -5.50 -5.02 11.06
N ALA A 511 -5.45 -4.54 12.30
CA ALA A 511 -4.44 -3.57 12.73
C ALA A 511 -3.01 -4.03 12.45
N GLU A 512 -2.69 -5.33 12.55
CA GLU A 512 -1.33 -5.81 12.27
C GLU A 512 -1.02 -5.93 10.78
N ASP A 513 -1.97 -6.44 9.99
CA ASP A 513 -1.77 -6.53 8.54
C ASP A 513 -1.52 -5.15 7.92
N ASN A 514 -2.16 -4.12 8.48
CA ASN A 514 -2.02 -2.73 8.02
C ASN A 514 -0.87 -2.00 8.72
N HIS A 515 -0.82 -1.96 10.04
CA HIS A 515 0.20 -1.19 10.76
C HIS A 515 1.53 -1.94 10.92
N GLY A 516 1.52 -3.26 10.83
CA GLY A 516 2.61 -4.13 11.27
C GLY A 516 2.58 -4.41 12.77
N ASN A 517 3.50 -5.27 13.22
CA ASN A 517 3.77 -5.55 14.64
C ASN A 517 5.11 -4.94 15.10
N GLY A 518 5.69 -4.09 14.26
CA GLY A 518 6.97 -3.45 14.47
C GLY A 518 8.21 -4.34 14.23
N LYS A 519 8.00 -5.50 13.60
CA LYS A 519 9.05 -6.30 12.95
C LYS A 519 9.13 -5.95 11.47
N ILE A 520 10.30 -6.20 10.88
CA ILE A 520 10.54 -6.02 9.45
C ILE A 520 10.31 -7.34 8.73
N TYR A 521 9.62 -7.30 7.59
CA TYR A 521 9.34 -8.47 6.76
C TYR A 521 9.80 -8.25 5.32
N GLY A 522 10.37 -9.29 4.71
CA GLY A 522 10.87 -9.24 3.33
C GLY A 522 9.88 -9.72 2.29
N GLU A 523 8.81 -10.38 2.73
CA GLU A 523 7.74 -10.83 1.87
C GLU A 523 6.37 -10.64 2.54
N PRO A 524 5.31 -10.48 1.74
CA PRO A 524 3.98 -10.10 2.20
C PRO A 524 3.33 -11.22 3.01
N ARG A 525 3.50 -12.47 2.56
CA ARG A 525 2.97 -13.66 3.25
C ARG A 525 3.47 -13.79 4.68
N ALA A 526 4.69 -13.32 4.96
CA ALA A 526 5.27 -13.32 6.29
C ALA A 526 4.69 -12.23 7.21
N ALA A 527 4.11 -11.17 6.64
CA ALA A 527 3.54 -10.05 7.35
C ALA A 527 2.04 -10.19 7.64
N ILE A 528 1.39 -11.29 7.21
CA ILE A 528 -0.04 -11.52 7.42
C ILE A 528 -0.30 -12.18 8.77
N GLU A 529 -1.26 -11.61 9.50
CA GLU A 529 -1.74 -12.09 10.79
C GLU A 529 -2.87 -13.12 10.64
N ILE A 530 -3.79 -12.96 9.69
CA ILE A 530 -4.99 -13.80 9.53
C ILE A 530 -4.82 -14.92 8.48
N ASP A 531 -5.31 -16.12 8.78
CA ASP A 531 -5.51 -17.22 7.82
C ASP A 531 -7.02 -17.51 7.66
N CYS A 532 -7.42 -18.12 6.54
CA CYS A 532 -8.83 -18.41 6.20
C CYS A 532 -9.52 -19.25 7.29
N LEU A 533 -8.76 -20.14 7.94
CA LEU A 533 -9.26 -21.04 8.98
C LEU A 533 -9.68 -20.30 10.26
N ASP A 534 -9.17 -19.10 10.48
CA ASP A 534 -9.45 -18.29 11.67
C ASP A 534 -10.92 -17.84 11.72
N CYS A 535 -11.56 -17.76 10.54
CA CYS A 535 -12.97 -17.40 10.36
C CYS A 535 -13.82 -18.59 9.88
N HIS A 536 -13.32 -19.44 8.99
CA HIS A 536 -14.11 -20.54 8.39
C HIS A 536 -13.94 -21.90 9.10
N GLY A 537 -12.97 -22.03 10.00
CA GLY A 537 -12.65 -23.30 10.63
C GLY A 537 -12.16 -24.36 9.65
N SER A 538 -12.16 -25.61 10.10
CA SER A 538 -11.68 -26.79 9.34
C SER A 538 -12.80 -27.81 9.15
N ILE A 539 -12.48 -28.92 8.48
CA ILE A 539 -13.38 -30.09 8.38
C ILE A 539 -13.65 -30.76 9.74
N ARG A 540 -12.87 -30.45 10.78
CA ARG A 540 -12.98 -31.10 12.11
C ARG A 540 -13.56 -30.19 13.18
N LYS A 541 -13.38 -28.88 13.04
CA LYS A 541 -13.70 -27.89 14.08
C LYS A 541 -14.16 -26.60 13.44
N ARG A 542 -15.17 -25.97 14.04
CA ARG A 542 -15.56 -24.58 13.76
C ARG A 542 -14.41 -23.63 14.11
N ALA A 543 -14.46 -22.42 13.55
CA ALA A 543 -13.47 -21.38 13.76
C ALA A 543 -13.32 -21.03 15.25
N ALA A 544 -12.07 -20.88 15.69
CA ALA A 544 -11.77 -20.44 17.05
C ALA A 544 -11.84 -18.92 17.22
N LEU A 545 -11.89 -18.15 16.12
CA LEU A 545 -11.77 -16.68 16.12
C LEU A 545 -10.46 -16.20 16.76
N ILE A 546 -9.37 -16.94 16.51
CA ILE A 546 -8.03 -16.61 16.98
C ILE A 546 -7.12 -16.64 15.76
N THR A 547 -6.35 -15.58 15.54
CA THR A 547 -5.48 -15.47 14.36
C THR A 547 -4.32 -16.47 14.40
N SER A 548 -3.97 -17.04 13.24
CA SER A 548 -2.94 -18.08 13.13
C SER A 548 -1.90 -17.86 12.02
N GLY A 549 -1.95 -16.73 11.31
CA GLY A 549 -1.00 -16.38 10.27
C GLY A 549 0.43 -16.15 10.77
N PRO A 550 1.43 -16.08 9.88
CA PRO A 550 2.84 -16.02 10.27
C PRO A 550 3.24 -14.83 11.14
N ALA A 551 2.58 -13.68 10.95
CA ALA A 551 2.84 -12.49 11.75
C ALA A 551 2.15 -12.53 13.11
N ALA A 552 1.10 -13.35 13.27
CA ALA A 552 0.23 -13.36 14.44
C ALA A 552 1.03 -13.39 15.77
N PRO A 553 0.55 -12.65 16.78
CA PRO A 553 1.18 -12.64 18.09
C PRO A 553 1.18 -14.03 18.72
N GLU A 554 2.03 -14.25 19.71
CA GLU A 554 2.00 -15.51 20.47
C GLU A 554 0.62 -15.71 21.11
N GLY A 555 0.01 -16.88 20.89
CA GLY A 555 -1.38 -17.17 21.29
C GLY A 555 -2.45 -16.64 20.32
N GLY A 556 -2.07 -15.88 19.30
CA GLY A 556 -2.97 -15.29 18.32
C GLY A 556 -3.81 -14.13 18.87
N ARG A 557 -4.45 -13.40 17.97
CA ARG A 557 -5.39 -12.32 18.31
C ARG A 557 -6.81 -12.84 18.31
N HIS A 558 -7.52 -12.53 19.39
CA HIS A 558 -8.95 -12.79 19.54
C HIS A 558 -9.80 -11.86 18.66
N LEU A 559 -10.43 -12.42 17.61
CA LEU A 559 -11.26 -11.68 16.66
C LEU A 559 -12.61 -11.26 17.27
N ASP A 560 -13.12 -12.01 18.24
CA ASP A 560 -14.35 -11.71 18.99
C ASP A 560 -14.24 -10.45 19.89
N LEU A 561 -13.01 -10.01 20.17
CA LEU A 561 -12.74 -8.73 20.85
C LEU A 561 -12.75 -7.53 19.92
N LEU A 562 -12.72 -7.74 18.60
CA LEU A 562 -12.72 -6.64 17.64
C LEU A 562 -14.08 -5.92 17.62
N ARG A 563 -14.02 -4.62 17.34
CA ARG A 563 -15.19 -3.74 17.25
C ARG A 563 -15.21 -2.97 15.95
N THR A 564 -16.43 -2.81 15.41
CA THR A 564 -16.72 -1.91 14.29
C THR A 564 -16.54 -0.45 14.72
N PRO A 565 -16.52 0.52 13.79
CA PRO A 565 -16.50 1.95 14.12
C PRO A 565 -17.66 2.40 15.01
N TRP A 566 -18.79 1.67 14.97
CA TRP A 566 -19.99 1.91 15.78
C TRP A 566 -19.98 1.19 17.14
N GLY A 567 -18.86 0.56 17.52
CA GLY A 567 -18.72 -0.11 18.82
C GLY A 567 -19.39 -1.49 18.92
N LEU A 568 -19.95 -2.01 17.82
CA LEU A 568 -20.52 -3.36 17.77
C LEU A 568 -19.42 -4.42 17.66
N ARG A 569 -19.68 -5.65 18.14
CA ARG A 569 -18.78 -6.78 17.93
C ARG A 569 -18.61 -7.02 16.43
N ARG A 570 -17.36 -7.04 15.95
CA ARG A 570 -17.08 -7.30 14.54
C ARG A 570 -17.40 -8.75 14.19
N PHE A 571 -17.03 -9.69 15.04
CA PHE A 571 -17.34 -11.11 14.90
C PHE A 571 -18.23 -11.57 16.06
N GLU A 572 -19.26 -12.35 15.75
CA GLU A 572 -20.23 -12.78 16.75
C GLU A 572 -20.86 -14.15 16.39
N TRP A 573 -20.83 -15.07 17.35
CA TRP A 573 -21.62 -16.30 17.29
C TRP A 573 -23.06 -16.04 17.74
N ARG A 574 -24.04 -16.43 16.91
CA ARG A 574 -25.48 -16.40 17.22
C ARG A 574 -26.02 -17.82 17.09
N GLY A 575 -26.05 -18.54 18.20
CA GLY A 575 -26.19 -19.99 18.18
C GLY A 575 -24.99 -20.61 17.44
N ASP A 576 -25.27 -21.50 16.48
CA ASP A 576 -24.23 -22.20 15.70
C ASP A 576 -23.74 -21.45 14.46
N LYS A 577 -24.24 -20.22 14.24
CA LYS A 577 -23.87 -19.37 13.10
C LYS A 577 -22.90 -18.28 13.51
N LEU A 578 -21.82 -18.14 12.75
CA LEU A 578 -20.87 -17.04 12.91
C LEU A 578 -21.26 -15.89 11.97
N PHE A 579 -21.28 -14.67 12.49
CA PHE A 579 -21.49 -13.46 11.71
C PHE A 579 -20.27 -12.54 11.79
N GLN A 580 -19.96 -11.88 10.68
CA GLN A 580 -19.05 -10.74 10.62
C GLN A 580 -19.81 -9.49 10.19
N ARG A 581 -19.59 -8.38 10.89
CA ARG A 581 -20.09 -7.05 10.52
C ARG A 581 -19.06 -6.29 9.70
N SER A 582 -19.55 -5.45 8.79
CA SER A 582 -18.70 -4.56 8.00
C SER A 582 -18.03 -3.49 8.88
N MET A 583 -16.83 -3.11 8.49
CA MET A 583 -16.08 -1.96 8.99
C MET A 583 -16.44 -0.67 8.23
N SER A 584 -17.18 -0.77 7.14
CA SER A 584 -17.43 0.33 6.20
C SER A 584 -18.92 0.66 6.05
N GLU A 585 -19.81 -0.26 6.38
CA GLU A 585 -21.27 -0.04 6.36
C GLU A 585 -21.94 -0.52 7.67
N GLU A 586 -22.67 0.36 8.36
CA GLU A 586 -23.16 0.13 9.74
C GLU A 586 -24.07 -1.10 9.87
N ASN A 587 -24.98 -1.26 8.90
CA ASN A 587 -26.04 -2.25 8.95
C ASN A 587 -25.73 -3.50 8.11
N LYS A 588 -24.49 -3.64 7.63
CA LYS A 588 -24.09 -4.75 6.77
C LYS A 588 -23.37 -5.81 7.56
N GLU A 589 -23.80 -7.05 7.38
CA GLU A 589 -23.17 -8.22 7.98
C GLU A 589 -23.32 -9.45 7.08
N TRP A 590 -22.46 -10.43 7.32
CA TRP A 590 -22.39 -11.66 6.55
C TRP A 590 -22.34 -12.86 7.49
N GLU A 591 -23.09 -13.92 7.17
CA GLU A 591 -22.89 -15.23 7.78
C GLU A 591 -21.58 -15.82 7.24
N ILE A 592 -20.65 -16.15 8.14
CA ILE A 592 -19.41 -16.85 7.81
C ILE A 592 -19.67 -18.34 7.87
N VAL A 593 -19.86 -18.94 6.69
CA VAL A 593 -20.07 -20.38 6.54
C VAL A 593 -18.85 -21.15 7.04
N GLN A 594 -19.09 -22.15 7.89
CA GLN A 594 -18.01 -22.98 8.46
C GLN A 594 -17.72 -24.18 7.55
N THR A 595 -16.45 -24.53 7.38
CA THR A 595 -16.01 -25.62 6.49
C THR A 595 -16.68 -26.95 6.84
N ILE A 596 -16.82 -27.27 8.13
CA ILE A 596 -17.49 -28.49 8.61
C ILE A 596 -18.96 -28.57 8.16
N ASP A 597 -19.67 -27.44 8.06
CA ASP A 597 -21.06 -27.40 7.63
C ASP A 597 -21.19 -27.76 6.15
N THR A 598 -20.23 -27.33 5.33
CA THR A 598 -20.24 -27.58 3.88
C THR A 598 -20.01 -29.05 3.50
N ILE A 599 -19.48 -29.85 4.42
CA ILE A 599 -19.19 -31.28 4.19
C ILE A 599 -20.11 -32.21 4.97
N THR A 600 -21.08 -31.69 5.72
CA THR A 600 -21.96 -32.49 6.59
C THR A 600 -23.31 -32.71 5.90
N PRO A 601 -23.64 -33.94 5.46
CA PRO A 601 -24.94 -34.23 4.87
C PRO A 601 -26.10 -33.84 5.80
N GLY A 602 -27.12 -33.21 5.24
CA GLY A 602 -28.28 -32.71 5.99
C GLY A 602 -28.10 -31.29 6.58
N ASN A 603 -26.90 -30.71 6.53
CA ASN A 603 -26.70 -29.30 6.83
C ASN A 603 -27.20 -28.42 5.66
N VAL A 604 -27.72 -27.23 5.97
CA VAL A 604 -28.22 -26.27 4.95
C VAL A 604 -27.11 -25.79 3.99
N HIS A 605 -25.86 -25.75 4.44
CA HIS A 605 -24.70 -25.35 3.63
C HIS A 605 -24.00 -26.53 2.95
N PHE A 606 -24.55 -27.74 3.04
CA PHE A 606 -23.95 -28.93 2.47
C PHE A 606 -23.72 -28.78 0.96
N SER A 607 -22.53 -29.18 0.50
CA SER A 607 -22.16 -29.20 -0.90
C SER A 607 -21.38 -30.46 -1.23
N GLU A 608 -21.88 -31.27 -2.16
CA GLU A 608 -21.15 -32.44 -2.66
C GLU A 608 -19.79 -32.07 -3.26
N LYS A 609 -19.69 -30.88 -3.89
CA LYS A 609 -18.42 -30.35 -4.40
C LYS A 609 -17.44 -30.07 -3.27
N SER A 610 -17.90 -29.46 -2.17
CA SER A 610 -17.06 -29.21 -0.99
C SER A 610 -16.64 -30.52 -0.32
N LEU A 611 -17.58 -31.44 -0.10
CA LEU A 611 -17.30 -32.76 0.47
C LEU A 611 -16.24 -33.50 -0.35
N ARG A 612 -16.42 -33.56 -1.68
CA ARG A 612 -15.44 -34.15 -2.59
C ARG A 612 -14.09 -33.47 -2.48
N ALA A 613 -14.03 -32.13 -2.56
CA ALA A 613 -12.76 -31.41 -2.50
C ALA A 613 -12.04 -31.63 -1.15
N LYS A 614 -12.76 -31.59 -0.03
CA LYS A 614 -12.16 -31.63 1.31
C LYS A 614 -11.86 -33.03 1.83
N LEU A 615 -12.58 -34.06 1.38
CA LEU A 615 -12.43 -35.46 1.84
C LEU A 615 -11.78 -36.40 0.81
N MET A 616 -11.30 -35.87 -0.32
CA MET A 616 -10.55 -36.65 -1.30
C MET A 616 -9.20 -37.08 -0.73
N ASN A 617 -8.92 -38.38 -0.78
CA ASN A 617 -7.62 -38.94 -0.46
C ASN A 617 -6.62 -38.74 -1.61
N LYS A 618 -5.34 -38.93 -1.33
CA LYS A 618 -4.24 -38.81 -2.32
C LYS A 618 -4.34 -39.79 -3.50
N ASP A 619 -5.11 -40.86 -3.37
CA ASP A 619 -5.44 -41.82 -4.43
C ASP A 619 -6.65 -41.40 -5.28
N GLY A 620 -7.28 -40.25 -4.98
CA GLY A 620 -8.45 -39.72 -5.68
C GLY A 620 -9.79 -40.26 -5.18
N VAL A 621 -9.80 -41.15 -4.18
CA VAL A 621 -11.03 -41.73 -3.61
C VAL A 621 -11.59 -40.80 -2.53
N VAL A 622 -12.90 -40.54 -2.58
CA VAL A 622 -13.61 -39.76 -1.55
C VAL A 622 -14.23 -40.72 -0.54
N SER A 623 -13.84 -40.59 0.73
CA SER A 623 -14.45 -41.37 1.80
C SER A 623 -15.86 -40.87 2.08
N SER A 624 -16.81 -41.79 2.31
CA SER A 624 -18.17 -41.47 2.79
C SER A 624 -18.19 -41.03 4.25
N GLN A 625 -17.10 -41.26 4.99
CA GLN A 625 -16.92 -40.86 6.38
C GLN A 625 -15.64 -40.03 6.54
N LEU A 626 -15.65 -39.10 7.50
CA LEU A 626 -14.45 -38.32 7.84
C LEU A 626 -13.30 -39.27 8.25
N PRO A 627 -12.13 -39.24 7.58
CA PRO A 627 -11.00 -40.06 7.97
C PRO A 627 -10.54 -39.76 9.40
N SER A 628 -9.90 -40.74 10.06
CA SER A 628 -9.40 -40.59 11.43
C SER A 628 -8.31 -39.53 11.56
N GLY A 629 -7.56 -39.26 10.49
CA GLY A 629 -6.56 -38.19 10.41
C GLY A 629 -6.47 -37.55 9.02
N ASP A 630 -5.78 -36.41 8.93
CA ASP A 630 -5.72 -35.62 7.69
C ASP A 630 -4.60 -36.06 6.74
N ALA A 631 -3.71 -36.96 7.17
CA ALA A 631 -2.51 -37.34 6.42
C ALA A 631 -2.81 -38.04 5.08
N SER A 632 -3.95 -38.72 4.96
CA SER A 632 -4.40 -39.36 3.73
C SER A 632 -5.05 -38.39 2.74
N LEU A 633 -5.48 -37.21 3.20
CA LEU A 633 -6.20 -36.24 2.39
C LEU A 633 -5.26 -35.61 1.34
N ALA A 634 -5.76 -35.45 0.13
CA ALA A 634 -5.07 -34.75 -0.96
C ALA A 634 -4.95 -33.23 -0.67
N HIS A 635 -5.95 -32.66 0.01
CA HIS A 635 -6.06 -31.22 0.27
C HIS A 635 -6.07 -30.91 1.76
N ALA A 636 -5.21 -31.58 2.54
CA ALA A 636 -5.05 -31.28 3.96
C ALA A 636 -4.59 -29.82 4.16
N ASN A 637 -5.13 -29.15 5.18
CA ASN A 637 -4.79 -27.76 5.51
C ASN A 637 -3.29 -27.57 5.83
N SER A 638 -2.59 -28.64 6.23
CA SER A 638 -1.14 -28.64 6.49
C SER A 638 -0.28 -28.72 5.22
N SER A 639 -0.85 -29.11 4.09
CA SER A 639 -0.12 -29.30 2.82
C SER A 639 -0.60 -28.41 1.68
N MET A 640 -1.78 -27.81 1.77
CA MET A 640 -2.35 -26.95 0.73
C MET A 640 -3.07 -25.75 1.36
N THR A 641 -2.92 -24.58 0.75
CA THR A 641 -3.61 -23.36 1.19
C THR A 641 -5.03 -23.32 0.65
N CYS A 642 -5.96 -22.68 1.37
CA CYS A 642 -7.34 -22.53 0.89
C CYS A 642 -7.40 -21.75 -0.43
N TYR A 643 -6.58 -20.70 -0.55
CA TYR A 643 -6.52 -19.89 -1.76
C TYR A 643 -5.88 -20.60 -2.96
N ALA A 644 -5.39 -21.84 -2.84
CA ALA A 644 -5.01 -22.67 -4.01
C ALA A 644 -6.20 -23.09 -4.89
N CYS A 645 -7.42 -23.05 -4.33
CA CYS A 645 -8.66 -23.33 -5.07
C CYS A 645 -9.66 -22.17 -5.00
N HIS A 646 -9.58 -21.34 -3.95
CA HIS A 646 -10.53 -20.26 -3.72
C HIS A 646 -10.14 -18.93 -4.39
N THR A 647 -8.90 -18.76 -4.88
CA THR A 647 -8.60 -17.65 -5.80
C THR A 647 -8.92 -18.09 -7.23
N SER A 648 -9.80 -17.34 -7.89
CA SER A 648 -10.38 -17.65 -9.21
C SER A 648 -9.39 -17.53 -10.36
N TRP A 649 -8.32 -16.75 -10.16
CA TRP A 649 -7.24 -16.56 -11.12
C TRP A 649 -6.01 -15.95 -10.43
N THR A 650 -4.87 -15.91 -11.11
CA THR A 650 -3.71 -15.15 -10.65
C THR A 650 -3.03 -14.46 -11.82
N PRO A 651 -2.55 -13.22 -11.67
CA PRO A 651 -1.79 -12.53 -12.69
C PRO A 651 -0.44 -13.21 -12.86
N THR A 652 -0.12 -13.57 -14.09
CA THR A 652 1.17 -14.16 -14.45
C THR A 652 1.97 -13.20 -15.33
N CYS A 653 3.27 -13.19 -15.09
CA CYS A 653 4.22 -12.24 -15.67
C CYS A 653 5.48 -13.00 -16.03
N PHE A 654 5.65 -13.37 -17.30
CA PHE A 654 6.76 -14.22 -17.74
C PHE A 654 8.08 -13.47 -18.00
N GLY A 655 8.27 -12.33 -17.32
CA GLY A 655 9.43 -11.45 -17.42
C GLY A 655 9.03 -10.05 -17.85
N CYS A 656 9.69 -9.04 -17.30
CA CYS A 656 9.55 -7.65 -17.74
C CYS A 656 10.82 -7.25 -18.47
N HIS A 657 10.68 -6.69 -19.67
CA HIS A 657 11.79 -6.02 -20.33
C HIS A 657 11.68 -4.53 -20.10
N LEU A 658 12.62 -3.99 -19.33
CA LEU A 658 12.68 -2.57 -19.02
C LEU A 658 13.71 -1.90 -19.94
N GLN A 659 13.21 -1.07 -20.84
CA GLN A 659 14.07 -0.30 -21.73
C GLN A 659 14.59 0.94 -21.00
N MET A 660 15.90 0.99 -20.89
CA MET A 660 16.66 2.05 -20.27
C MET A 660 17.18 3.01 -21.35
N THR A 661 17.17 4.31 -21.07
CA THR A 661 17.59 5.39 -21.98
C THR A 661 18.70 6.19 -21.32
N ALA A 662 19.95 5.83 -21.61
CA ALA A 662 21.13 6.31 -20.90
C ALA A 662 21.30 7.84 -20.84
N ASN A 663 20.89 8.58 -21.89
CA ASN A 663 21.08 10.04 -21.97
C ASN A 663 19.82 10.87 -21.64
N ALA A 664 18.76 10.26 -21.09
CA ALA A 664 17.60 10.99 -20.60
C ALA A 664 17.89 11.60 -19.22
N ARG A 665 17.78 12.92 -19.06
CA ARG A 665 17.89 13.56 -17.74
C ARG A 665 16.62 13.33 -16.95
N LYS A 666 16.74 12.74 -15.75
CA LYS A 666 15.62 12.53 -14.81
C LYS A 666 16.09 12.67 -13.37
N PRO A 667 15.26 13.26 -12.48
CA PRO A 667 15.57 13.30 -11.06
C PRO A 667 15.49 11.89 -10.47
N MET A 668 16.25 11.65 -9.41
CA MET A 668 15.92 10.57 -8.48
C MET A 668 14.61 10.88 -7.78
N LEU A 669 13.76 9.88 -7.60
CA LEU A 669 12.48 10.02 -6.91
C LEU A 669 12.63 9.78 -5.39
N HIS A 670 13.72 9.11 -5.00
CA HIS A 670 14.03 8.71 -3.62
C HIS A 670 15.29 9.41 -3.11
N ASN A 671 15.45 9.41 -1.78
CA ASN A 671 16.66 9.89 -1.10
C ASN A 671 17.01 11.35 -1.46
N GLU A 672 18.12 11.59 -2.17
CA GLU A 672 18.67 12.94 -2.40
C GLU A 672 18.03 13.72 -3.55
N GLY A 673 17.27 13.08 -4.43
CA GLY A 673 16.58 13.77 -5.53
C GLY A 673 17.48 14.35 -6.63
N LEU A 674 18.72 13.87 -6.76
CA LEU A 674 19.69 14.42 -7.71
C LEU A 674 19.23 14.26 -9.17
N LEU A 675 19.42 15.31 -9.96
CA LEU A 675 19.20 15.28 -11.40
C LEU A 675 20.38 14.60 -12.10
N THR A 676 20.17 13.39 -12.60
CA THR A 676 21.22 12.60 -13.27
C THR A 676 20.70 12.07 -14.60
N LYS A 677 21.60 11.55 -15.44
CA LYS A 677 21.19 10.90 -16.69
C LYS A 677 20.69 9.49 -16.41
N ASN A 678 19.94 8.95 -17.36
CA ASN A 678 19.30 7.65 -17.37
C ASN A 678 17.84 7.64 -16.91
N TYR A 679 16.97 6.96 -17.67
CA TYR A 679 15.56 6.75 -17.41
C TYR A 679 15.13 5.36 -17.89
N THR A 680 14.25 4.71 -17.15
CA THR A 680 13.72 3.40 -17.49
C THR A 680 12.20 3.48 -17.59
N SER A 681 11.66 3.24 -18.78
CA SER A 681 10.21 3.15 -19.00
C SER A 681 9.67 1.74 -18.71
N TYR A 682 8.39 1.64 -18.36
CA TYR A 682 7.70 0.35 -18.22
C TYR A 682 6.90 0.00 -19.45
N ASN A 683 6.84 -1.29 -19.77
CA ASN A 683 5.84 -1.81 -20.68
C ASN A 683 5.32 -3.12 -20.09
N PHE A 684 4.01 -3.21 -19.83
CA PHE A 684 3.38 -4.36 -19.16
C PHE A 684 3.01 -5.50 -20.12
N GLN A 685 3.67 -5.59 -21.28
CA GLN A 685 3.31 -6.44 -22.43
C GLN A 685 3.32 -7.96 -22.19
N VAL A 686 3.66 -8.43 -20.99
CA VAL A 686 3.79 -9.86 -20.67
C VAL A 686 2.88 -10.28 -19.51
N LEU A 687 1.89 -9.45 -19.16
CA LEU A 687 0.87 -9.82 -18.18
C LEU A 687 -0.21 -10.69 -18.81
N ARG A 688 -0.55 -11.76 -18.10
CA ARG A 688 -1.40 -12.86 -18.55
C ARG A 688 -2.36 -13.25 -17.43
N ASP A 689 -3.61 -13.51 -17.78
CA ASP A 689 -4.68 -13.98 -16.89
C ASP A 689 -5.10 -15.44 -17.17
N ASP A 690 -4.52 -16.06 -18.20
CA ASP A 690 -4.87 -17.37 -18.73
C ASP A 690 -4.07 -18.54 -18.12
N ILE A 691 -3.15 -18.26 -17.19
CA ILE A 691 -2.27 -19.26 -16.58
C ILE A 691 -2.44 -19.29 -15.06
N TYR A 692 -2.72 -20.49 -14.53
CA TYR A 692 -2.84 -20.76 -13.10
C TYR A 692 -1.83 -21.82 -12.69
N MET A 693 -0.75 -21.41 -12.02
CA MET A 693 0.32 -22.30 -11.57
C MET A 693 0.20 -22.58 -10.07
N LEU A 694 0.43 -23.82 -9.67
CA LEU A 694 0.58 -24.20 -8.26
C LEU A 694 2.05 -24.52 -7.98
N GLY A 695 2.53 -24.13 -6.81
CA GLY A 695 3.89 -24.40 -6.35
C GLY A 695 3.96 -24.64 -4.85
N VAL A 696 5.08 -25.21 -4.40
CA VAL A 696 5.38 -25.37 -2.98
C VAL A 696 5.97 -24.05 -2.46
N ASP A 697 5.31 -23.42 -1.50
CA ASP A 697 5.72 -22.13 -0.97
C ASP A 697 6.84 -22.27 0.09
N GLY A 698 7.32 -21.11 0.59
CA GLY A 698 8.41 -21.02 1.53
C GLY A 698 8.16 -21.63 2.92
N THR A 699 9.18 -21.57 3.76
CA THR A 699 9.14 -22.05 5.15
C THR A 699 8.09 -21.34 5.99
N VAL A 700 7.85 -20.05 5.72
CA VAL A 700 6.90 -19.18 6.44
C VAL A 700 5.46 -19.73 6.39
N THR A 701 5.08 -20.36 5.29
CA THR A 701 3.75 -20.94 5.11
C THR A 701 3.72 -22.45 5.34
N GLY A 702 4.82 -23.03 5.85
CA GLY A 702 4.93 -24.46 6.15
C GLY A 702 5.08 -25.34 4.92
N HIS A 703 5.62 -24.82 3.81
CA HIS A 703 5.74 -25.55 2.54
C HIS A 703 4.40 -26.05 1.98
N ARG A 704 3.33 -25.27 2.20
CA ARG A 704 2.02 -25.56 1.62
C ARG A 704 2.02 -25.30 0.12
N ILE A 705 1.22 -26.07 -0.61
CA ILE A 705 0.89 -25.82 -2.01
C ILE A 705 0.02 -24.56 -2.07
N ALA A 706 0.45 -23.59 -2.86
CA ALA A 706 -0.20 -22.31 -3.06
C ALA A 706 -0.15 -21.91 -4.55
N PRO A 707 -1.00 -20.98 -5.00
CA PRO A 707 -0.81 -20.34 -6.29
C PRO A 707 0.59 -19.72 -6.37
N ALA A 708 1.32 -20.13 -7.39
CA ALA A 708 2.65 -19.64 -7.71
C ALA A 708 2.55 -18.77 -8.95
N ARG A 709 3.43 -17.78 -9.03
CA ARG A 709 3.59 -16.97 -10.23
C ARG A 709 5.07 -16.85 -10.55
N SER A 710 5.38 -16.61 -11.82
CA SER A 710 6.72 -16.20 -12.23
C SER A 710 7.12 -14.94 -11.47
N SER A 711 8.33 -14.93 -10.90
CA SER A 711 8.87 -13.81 -10.10
C SER A 711 9.28 -12.60 -10.94
N CYS A 712 8.70 -12.41 -12.14
CA CYS A 712 9.04 -11.43 -13.15
C CYS A 712 10.57 -11.21 -13.21
N ALA A 713 11.31 -12.10 -13.85
CA ALA A 713 12.71 -11.80 -14.14
C ALA A 713 12.75 -10.48 -14.92
N VAL A 714 13.23 -9.42 -14.28
CA VAL A 714 13.40 -8.13 -14.93
C VAL A 714 14.66 -8.27 -15.79
N LEU A 715 14.56 -7.89 -17.06
CA LEU A 715 15.71 -7.69 -17.93
C LEU A 715 15.78 -6.20 -18.22
N VAL A 716 16.91 -5.57 -17.88
CA VAL A 716 17.12 -4.14 -18.12
C VAL A 716 18.10 -3.99 -19.29
N SER A 717 17.62 -3.59 -20.47
CA SER A 717 18.47 -3.25 -21.62
C SER A 717 18.64 -1.75 -21.73
N SER A 718 19.79 -1.28 -22.22
CA SER A 718 20.06 0.13 -22.54
C SER A 718 20.17 0.44 -24.03
#